data_AF-A0A1Q7BCQ5-F1
#
_entry.id   AF-A0A1Q7BCQ5-F1
#
_cell.length_a   1.000
_cell.length_b   1.000
_cell.length_c   1.000
_cell.angle_alpha   90.00
_cell.angle_beta   90.00
_cell.angle_gamma   90.00
#
_symmetry.space_group_name_H-M   'P 1'
#
loop_
_entity.id
_entity.type
_entity.pdbx_description
1 polymer ?
#
loop_
_entity_poly.entity_id
_entity_poly.type
_entity_poly.pdbx_seq_one_letter_code
_entity_poly.pdbx_strand_id
1 'polypeptide(L)'
;YVWYPLFVIFALAAFFVMLAHDVSPLVAAYAPVVVVGVSIVLLEMHFTERGAWRPTRSDVVADGAFMAFVMIALPRLLMMVAVIALAGYMHANFMSAWWPHRWPLSAQIVAMVLAVDFVRYWLHRACHRFIPLWRLHEVHHSPDVLYVLNVARFHPFEKVLHFTFDTVPFLLLGVAPEVLAGYFLLYSVNGLFQHSNLKLRYGWLNYVVGSAETHRWHHARDPKTASCNFSNTTIVWDLAFGTWHLPGPVGEIGIVNREYPKGFLAQMVMPFQRNDGRRRPWVMAWVADILVAMRLRMTGICARRRLARTMGDPMRMQRELLVRIVKANRETTFGRRHRFDRIGDYKTFATQVPVSDFEQLRPLVDAEIVRGEKSLTAEEPVQYVRTSGTTGVPKDVPLTPSHLRALRRVQQDSVAFQHRVCPEGFEGAIVAMVSPACEGALANGKSYGSASGVVAGNTPVSVQGKFVVPAAVLSISESRVKYLLVLRLAIARRDVTYLGAANPTTLLTLIKLYREHQVELITDLRQGTFFLADRVPSDVMKATRSRLYADPVQAERLERLRTECPKVRIADLWPSIRLIVTWTCASAGVAVDTLRAELSKRMRIMELGYISSEFRGTITIGRRAGSGLPTFDTHFFEFVERDRWDAGEPRYLTMDQVHKGRDYYLIVTTPSGLYRYFINDVVKVTGFLHATPLLKFMQKGKGVTNITGEKLYEAQVLQAVRESMAAIGRTARFVMMLADEDARCYRLYVEADPGPALDANALAQATDARLAALNLEYQAKRESERLAPIEARWLGADTGEVYKQHCVRQGQREGQFKMVSLDYRRKFLFDLDAHVV
;
A
#
# COMPACT_ATOMS: atom_id res chain seq x y z
N TYR A 1 -29.03 -47.73 -5.21
CA TYR A 1 -30.14 -47.35 -4.32
C TYR A 1 -30.01 -47.97 -2.93
N VAL A 2 -29.76 -49.29 -2.79
CA VAL A 2 -29.86 -49.96 -1.48
C VAL A 2 -28.56 -49.98 -0.64
N TRP A 3 -27.38 -49.89 -1.25
CA TRP A 3 -26.11 -50.04 -0.50
C TRP A 3 -25.95 -49.05 0.65
N TYR A 4 -26.09 -47.74 0.38
CA TYR A 4 -25.94 -46.74 1.45
C TYR A 4 -26.85 -46.99 2.66
N PRO A 5 -28.20 -47.07 2.52
CA PRO A 5 -29.06 -47.29 3.68
C PRO A 5 -28.80 -48.65 4.35
N LEU A 6 -28.49 -49.69 3.59
CA LEU A 6 -28.18 -51.02 4.16
C LEU A 6 -26.92 -51.00 5.03
N PHE A 7 -25.84 -50.35 4.57
CA PHE A 7 -24.61 -50.25 5.35
C PHE A 7 -24.73 -49.30 6.55
N VAL A 8 -25.53 -48.23 6.45
CA VAL A 8 -25.85 -47.38 7.60
C VAL A 8 -26.66 -48.14 8.66
N ILE A 9 -27.69 -48.89 8.24
CA ILE A 9 -28.49 -49.73 9.14
C ILE A 9 -27.61 -50.80 9.80
N PHE A 10 -26.78 -51.49 9.01
CA PHE A 10 -25.81 -52.46 9.54
C PHE A 10 -24.89 -51.83 10.58
N ALA A 11 -24.29 -50.68 10.26
CA ALA A 11 -23.35 -50.01 11.15
C ALA A 11 -24.00 -49.59 12.48
N LEU A 12 -25.22 -49.03 12.42
CA LEU A 12 -25.99 -48.67 13.61
C LEU A 12 -26.41 -49.90 14.42
N ALA A 13 -26.93 -50.94 13.77
CA ALA A 13 -27.33 -52.17 14.44
C ALA A 13 -26.14 -52.82 15.15
N ALA A 14 -25.00 -52.96 14.46
CA ALA A 14 -23.77 -53.47 15.05
C ALA A 14 -23.31 -52.62 16.23
N PHE A 15 -23.33 -51.30 16.11
CA PHE A 15 -22.99 -50.37 17.20
C PHE A 15 -23.85 -50.59 18.44
N PHE A 16 -25.18 -50.60 18.30
CA PHE A 16 -26.09 -50.80 19.45
C PHE A 16 -25.98 -52.20 20.05
N VAL A 17 -25.81 -53.24 19.23
CA VAL A 17 -25.59 -54.61 19.71
C VAL A 17 -24.27 -54.70 20.50
N MET A 18 -23.19 -54.11 20.00
CA MET A 18 -21.90 -54.09 20.69
C MET A 18 -22.00 -53.34 22.03
N LEU A 19 -22.67 -52.19 22.07
CA LEU A 19 -22.92 -51.46 23.32
C LEU A 19 -23.77 -52.27 24.31
N ALA A 20 -24.77 -53.01 23.83
CA ALA A 20 -25.60 -53.88 24.68
C ALA A 20 -24.82 -55.08 25.26
N HIS A 21 -23.65 -55.40 24.70
CA HIS A 21 -22.71 -56.40 25.19
C HIS A 21 -21.48 -55.79 25.88
N ASP A 22 -21.62 -54.57 26.43
CA ASP A 22 -20.58 -53.86 27.20
C ASP A 22 -19.26 -53.64 26.44
N VAL A 23 -19.29 -53.68 25.11
CA VAL A 23 -18.12 -53.32 24.30
C VAL A 23 -17.91 -51.82 24.39
N SER A 24 -16.65 -51.39 24.62
CA SER A 24 -16.34 -49.97 24.74
C SER A 24 -16.88 -49.15 23.55
N PRO A 25 -17.42 -47.93 23.78
CA PRO A 25 -17.99 -47.11 22.71
C PRO A 25 -17.03 -46.86 21.53
N LEU A 26 -15.73 -46.76 21.84
CA LEU A 26 -14.69 -46.63 20.83
C LEU A 26 -14.66 -47.84 19.89
N VAL A 27 -14.57 -49.05 20.42
CA VAL A 27 -14.54 -50.28 19.61
C VAL A 27 -15.87 -50.48 18.88
N ALA A 28 -16.98 -50.21 19.56
CA ALA A 28 -18.32 -50.29 18.98
C ALA A 28 -18.49 -49.38 17.75
N ALA A 29 -17.84 -48.20 17.73
CA ALA A 29 -17.91 -47.30 16.58
C ALA A 29 -16.89 -47.64 15.48
N TYR A 30 -15.64 -48.00 15.83
CA TYR A 30 -14.60 -48.25 14.82
C TYR A 30 -14.80 -49.57 14.07
N ALA A 31 -15.22 -50.65 14.74
CA ALA A 31 -15.32 -51.96 14.09
C ALA A 31 -16.30 -51.96 12.91
N PRO A 32 -17.54 -51.44 13.03
CA PRO A 32 -18.45 -51.37 11.89
C PRO A 32 -17.93 -50.45 10.77
N VAL A 33 -17.29 -49.32 11.10
CA VAL A 33 -16.68 -48.42 10.09
C VAL A 33 -15.64 -49.15 9.24
N VAL A 34 -14.78 -49.97 9.86
CA VAL A 34 -13.78 -50.76 9.14
C VAL A 34 -14.45 -51.78 8.22
N VAL A 35 -15.48 -52.49 8.69
CA VAL A 35 -16.23 -53.45 7.85
C VAL A 35 -16.87 -52.74 6.66
N VAL A 36 -17.52 -51.59 6.88
CA VAL A 36 -18.12 -50.80 5.79
C VAL A 36 -17.04 -50.31 4.82
N GLY A 37 -15.91 -49.80 5.32
CA GLY A 37 -14.81 -49.32 4.48
C GLY A 37 -14.23 -50.41 3.57
N VAL A 38 -13.93 -51.59 4.13
CA VAL A 38 -13.47 -52.76 3.35
C VAL A 38 -14.51 -53.17 2.32
N SER A 39 -15.79 -53.18 2.70
CA SER A 39 -16.89 -53.51 1.78
C SER A 39 -16.97 -52.53 0.61
N ILE A 40 -16.83 -51.22 0.86
CA ILE A 40 -16.81 -50.19 -0.20
C ILE A 40 -15.64 -50.41 -1.14
N VAL A 41 -14.43 -50.70 -0.63
CA VAL A 41 -13.25 -51.00 -1.47
C VAL A 41 -13.53 -52.19 -2.40
N LEU A 42 -14.09 -53.28 -1.89
CA LEU A 42 -14.43 -54.47 -2.69
C LEU A 42 -15.50 -54.16 -3.75
N LEU A 43 -16.50 -53.34 -3.40
CA LEU A 43 -17.53 -52.90 -4.32
C LEU A 43 -16.97 -51.96 -5.40
N GLU A 44 -16.03 -51.08 -5.07
CA GLU A 44 -15.38 -50.17 -6.02
C GLU A 44 -14.57 -50.93 -7.09
N MET A 45 -14.14 -52.16 -6.83
CA MET A 45 -13.46 -52.97 -7.85
C MET A 45 -14.40 -53.37 -9.00
N HIS A 46 -15.71 -53.48 -8.72
CA HIS A 46 -16.69 -54.07 -9.64
C HIS A 46 -17.78 -53.09 -10.11
N PHE A 47 -18.13 -52.09 -9.30
CA PHE A 47 -19.30 -51.23 -9.51
C PHE A 47 -18.97 -49.74 -9.51
N THR A 48 -18.03 -49.33 -10.37
CA THR A 48 -17.58 -47.94 -10.44
C THR A 48 -18.59 -47.01 -11.13
N GLU A 49 -18.69 -45.76 -10.68
CA GLU A 49 -19.32 -44.67 -11.42
C GLU A 49 -18.49 -44.33 -12.65
N ARG A 50 -17.16 -44.24 -12.48
CA ARG A 50 -16.21 -43.91 -13.54
C ARG A 50 -15.02 -44.85 -13.55
N GLY A 51 -14.81 -45.51 -14.68
CA GLY A 51 -13.61 -46.33 -14.92
C GLY A 51 -12.31 -45.53 -14.83
N ALA A 52 -12.34 -44.25 -15.26
CA ALA A 52 -11.18 -43.36 -15.23
C ALA A 52 -10.76 -42.93 -13.80
N TRP A 53 -11.61 -43.12 -12.79
CA TRP A 53 -11.30 -42.77 -11.39
C TRP A 53 -10.67 -43.92 -10.59
N ARG A 54 -10.11 -44.93 -11.29
CA ARG A 54 -9.33 -45.96 -10.64
C ARG A 54 -8.01 -45.37 -10.13
N PRO A 55 -7.69 -45.49 -8.84
CA PRO A 55 -6.48 -44.90 -8.28
C PRO A 55 -5.23 -45.61 -8.79
N THR A 56 -4.15 -44.87 -8.94
CA THR A 56 -2.82 -45.44 -9.19
C THR A 56 -2.20 -45.93 -7.87
N ARG A 57 -1.13 -46.72 -7.96
CA ARG A 57 -0.36 -47.13 -6.76
C ARG A 57 0.12 -45.92 -5.94
N SER A 58 0.54 -44.84 -6.60
CA SER A 58 0.98 -43.62 -5.92
C SER A 58 -0.16 -42.91 -5.18
N ASP A 59 -1.38 -42.94 -5.72
CA ASP A 59 -2.54 -42.35 -5.06
C ASP A 59 -2.87 -43.12 -3.78
N VAL A 60 -2.92 -44.45 -3.86
CA VAL A 60 -3.21 -45.32 -2.71
C VAL A 60 -2.17 -45.15 -1.60
N VAL A 61 -0.88 -45.05 -1.94
CA VAL A 61 0.18 -44.82 -0.94
C VAL A 61 0.03 -43.46 -0.26
N ALA A 62 -0.23 -42.40 -1.03
CA ALA A 62 -0.41 -41.06 -0.49
C ALA A 62 -1.65 -40.98 0.40
N ASP A 63 -2.80 -41.47 -0.08
CA ASP A 63 -4.07 -41.46 0.66
C ASP A 63 -4.04 -42.40 1.87
N GLY A 64 -3.31 -43.51 1.80
CA GLY A 64 -3.03 -44.37 2.95
C GLY A 64 -2.25 -43.67 4.05
N ALA A 65 -1.27 -42.82 3.70
CA ALA A 65 -0.55 -41.99 4.66
C ALA A 65 -1.47 -40.93 5.31
N PHE A 66 -2.33 -40.28 4.52
CA PHE A 66 -3.38 -39.39 5.04
C PHE A 66 -4.32 -40.12 6.00
N MET A 67 -4.77 -41.33 5.66
CA MET A 67 -5.62 -42.16 6.50
C MET A 67 -4.94 -42.48 7.84
N ALA A 68 -3.72 -43.01 7.80
CA ALA A 68 -2.98 -43.39 9.00
C ALA A 68 -2.70 -42.18 9.92
N PHE A 69 -2.25 -41.06 9.35
CA PHE A 69 -1.85 -39.90 10.14
C PHE A 69 -3.02 -38.97 10.50
N VAL A 70 -3.74 -38.47 9.49
CA VAL A 70 -4.74 -37.39 9.67
C VAL A 70 -6.08 -37.93 10.18
N MET A 71 -6.50 -39.11 9.73
CA MET A 71 -7.79 -39.67 10.14
C MET A 71 -7.69 -40.51 11.43
N ILE A 72 -6.57 -41.21 11.66
CA ILE A 72 -6.41 -42.14 12.78
C ILE A 72 -5.54 -41.57 13.91
N ALA A 73 -4.27 -41.25 13.65
CA ALA A 73 -3.33 -40.87 14.70
C ALA A 73 -3.62 -39.48 15.31
N LEU A 74 -3.81 -38.47 14.47
CA LEU A 74 -4.00 -37.09 14.91
C LEU A 74 -5.24 -36.88 15.80
N PRO A 75 -6.45 -37.37 15.44
CA PRO A 75 -7.62 -37.18 16.31
C PRO A 75 -7.50 -37.86 17.67
N ARG A 76 -6.79 -38.99 17.76
CA ARG A 76 -6.51 -39.66 19.05
C ARG A 76 -5.59 -38.82 19.92
N LEU A 77 -4.53 -38.26 19.33
CA LEU A 77 -3.64 -37.33 20.02
C LEU A 77 -4.42 -36.09 20.52
N LEU A 78 -5.25 -35.50 19.66
CA LEU A 78 -6.07 -34.34 20.01
C LEU A 78 -7.07 -34.65 21.12
N MET A 79 -7.72 -35.82 21.07
CA MET A 79 -8.62 -36.28 22.13
C MET A 79 -7.89 -36.45 23.46
N MET A 80 -6.71 -37.08 23.46
CA MET A 80 -5.90 -37.23 24.67
C MET A 80 -5.53 -35.86 25.26
N VAL A 81 -5.06 -34.92 24.43
CA VAL A 81 -4.71 -33.55 24.86
C VAL A 81 -5.94 -32.81 25.38
N ALA A 82 -7.08 -32.90 24.69
CA ALA A 82 -8.30 -32.22 25.10
C ALA A 82 -8.82 -32.73 26.45
N VAL A 83 -8.85 -34.05 26.65
CA VAL A 83 -9.26 -34.65 27.93
C VAL A 83 -8.34 -34.20 29.06
N ILE A 84 -7.01 -34.22 28.86
CA ILE A 84 -6.04 -33.75 29.87
C ILE A 84 -6.26 -32.26 30.19
N ALA A 85 -6.41 -31.43 29.15
CA ALA A 85 -6.58 -29.99 29.32
C ALA A 85 -7.90 -29.62 30.00
N LEU A 86 -8.95 -30.44 29.82
CA LEU A 86 -10.30 -30.17 30.31
C LEU A 86 -10.67 -30.98 31.56
N ALA A 87 -9.81 -31.88 32.05
CA ALA A 87 -10.12 -32.80 33.13
C ALA A 87 -10.67 -32.11 34.38
N GLY A 88 -10.05 -31.00 34.82
CA GLY A 88 -10.51 -30.25 36.00
C GLY A 88 -11.88 -29.59 35.80
N TYR A 89 -12.16 -29.08 34.59
CA TYR A 89 -13.46 -28.51 34.25
C TYR A 89 -14.54 -29.59 34.18
N MET A 90 -14.26 -30.70 33.51
CA MET A 90 -15.18 -31.83 33.37
C MET A 90 -15.48 -32.47 34.73
N HIS A 91 -14.53 -32.50 35.65
CA HIS A 91 -14.74 -32.94 37.03
C HIS A 91 -15.68 -32.00 37.81
N ALA A 92 -15.52 -30.68 37.66
CA ALA A 92 -16.32 -29.70 38.38
C ALA A 92 -17.72 -29.44 37.77
N ASN A 93 -17.91 -29.69 36.47
CA ASN A 93 -19.12 -29.30 35.70
C ASN A 93 -19.62 -30.44 34.81
N PHE A 94 -19.76 -31.65 35.37
CA PHE A 94 -19.92 -32.89 34.62
C PHE A 94 -21.13 -32.95 33.66
N MET A 95 -22.18 -32.14 33.88
CA MET A 95 -23.34 -32.07 32.97
C MET A 95 -23.92 -30.66 32.87
N SER A 96 -23.95 -30.10 31.67
CA SER A 96 -24.55 -28.78 31.45
C SER A 96 -26.05 -28.89 31.18
N ALA A 97 -26.83 -27.86 31.52
CA ALA A 97 -28.25 -27.79 31.17
C ALA A 97 -28.52 -27.57 29.66
N TRP A 98 -27.48 -27.25 28.88
CA TRP A 98 -27.59 -26.91 27.46
C TRP A 98 -27.59 -28.13 26.53
N TRP A 99 -27.34 -29.34 27.07
CA TRP A 99 -27.41 -30.59 26.32
C TRP A 99 -28.51 -31.51 26.88
N PRO A 100 -29.35 -32.15 26.04
CA PRO A 100 -30.47 -32.95 26.51
C PRO A 100 -30.02 -34.36 26.96
N HIS A 101 -29.31 -34.44 28.09
CA HIS A 101 -28.73 -35.69 28.62
C HIS A 101 -29.75 -36.81 28.89
N ARG A 102 -31.03 -36.47 29.06
CA ARG A 102 -32.11 -37.43 29.36
C ARG A 102 -32.81 -38.00 28.11
N TRP A 103 -32.47 -37.52 26.92
CA TRP A 103 -33.04 -38.06 25.69
C TRP A 103 -32.52 -39.48 25.42
N PRO A 104 -33.28 -40.32 24.68
CA PRO A 104 -32.77 -41.59 24.19
C PRO A 104 -31.45 -41.41 23.43
N LEU A 105 -30.54 -42.38 23.54
CA LEU A 105 -29.21 -42.31 22.92
C LEU A 105 -29.27 -41.98 21.42
N SER A 106 -30.19 -42.60 20.68
CA SER A 106 -30.41 -42.32 19.25
C SER A 106 -30.79 -40.86 18.98
N ALA A 107 -31.67 -40.28 19.80
CA ALA A 107 -32.07 -38.87 19.68
C ALA A 107 -30.91 -37.92 20.01
N GLN A 108 -30.09 -38.24 21.00
CA GLN A 108 -28.87 -37.47 21.30
C GLN A 108 -27.84 -37.53 20.16
N ILE A 109 -27.65 -38.71 19.55
CA ILE A 109 -26.77 -38.87 18.38
C ILE A 109 -27.26 -38.01 17.21
N VAL A 110 -28.56 -38.04 16.91
CA VAL A 110 -29.15 -37.22 15.82
C VAL A 110 -28.99 -35.72 16.12
N ALA A 111 -29.25 -35.29 17.36
CA ALA A 111 -29.04 -33.90 17.76
C ALA A 111 -27.58 -33.47 17.59
N MET A 112 -26.62 -34.35 17.93
CA MET A 112 -25.20 -34.07 17.76
C MET A 112 -24.82 -33.98 16.29
N VAL A 113 -25.29 -34.90 15.45
CA VAL A 113 -25.08 -34.84 13.99
C VAL A 113 -25.54 -33.49 13.45
N LEU A 114 -26.77 -33.06 13.76
CA LEU A 114 -27.29 -31.78 13.25
C LEU A 114 -26.51 -30.57 13.76
N ALA A 115 -26.14 -30.56 15.04
CA ALA A 115 -25.41 -29.46 15.65
C ALA A 115 -23.96 -29.34 15.12
N VAL A 116 -23.25 -30.46 15.02
CA VAL A 116 -21.88 -30.47 14.47
C VAL A 116 -21.90 -30.11 12.99
N ASP A 117 -22.83 -30.67 12.23
CA ASP A 117 -22.95 -30.42 10.80
C ASP A 117 -23.28 -28.95 10.49
N PHE A 118 -24.03 -28.26 11.38
CA PHE A 118 -24.25 -26.82 11.29
C PHE A 118 -22.95 -26.01 11.43
N VAL A 119 -22.13 -26.33 12.43
CA VAL A 119 -20.86 -25.61 12.65
C VAL A 119 -19.88 -25.91 11.50
N ARG A 120 -19.83 -27.18 11.07
CA ARG A 120 -19.01 -27.59 9.93
C ARG A 120 -19.43 -26.95 8.62
N TYR A 121 -20.73 -26.78 8.37
CA TYR A 121 -21.23 -26.08 7.20
C TYR A 121 -20.58 -24.69 7.07
N TRP A 122 -20.56 -23.92 8.16
CA TRP A 122 -19.97 -22.58 8.16
C TRP A 122 -18.46 -22.59 8.02
N LEU A 123 -17.77 -23.51 8.71
CA LEU A 123 -16.32 -23.67 8.58
C LEU A 123 -15.92 -24.05 7.16
N HIS A 124 -16.63 -25.00 6.56
CA HIS A 124 -16.39 -25.46 5.21
C HIS A 124 -16.66 -24.37 4.18
N ARG A 125 -17.76 -23.63 4.32
CA ARG A 125 -18.04 -22.44 3.51
C ARG A 125 -16.97 -21.35 3.67
N ALA A 126 -16.40 -21.19 4.87
CA ALA A 126 -15.29 -20.28 5.10
C ALA A 126 -14.01 -20.77 4.40
N CYS A 127 -13.74 -22.08 4.38
CA CYS A 127 -12.63 -22.66 3.60
C CYS A 127 -12.73 -22.32 2.11
N HIS A 128 -13.93 -22.28 1.53
CA HIS A 128 -14.13 -21.90 0.12
C HIS A 128 -14.10 -20.39 -0.15
N ARG A 129 -14.23 -19.54 0.89
CA ARG A 129 -14.29 -18.07 0.73
C ARG A 129 -13.01 -17.35 1.16
N PHE A 130 -12.26 -17.91 2.10
CA PHE A 130 -11.11 -17.27 2.71
C PHE A 130 -9.81 -17.97 2.33
N ILE A 131 -8.96 -17.28 1.56
CA ILE A 131 -7.77 -17.84 0.90
C ILE A 131 -6.85 -18.65 1.85
N PRO A 132 -6.53 -18.20 3.08
CA PRO A 132 -5.71 -19.00 3.99
C PRO A 132 -6.33 -20.36 4.37
N LEU A 133 -7.65 -20.42 4.57
CA LEU A 133 -8.33 -21.68 4.85
C LEU A 133 -8.50 -22.52 3.59
N TRP A 134 -8.77 -21.87 2.44
CA TRP A 134 -8.77 -22.52 1.14
C TRP A 134 -7.47 -23.28 0.88
N ARG A 135 -6.30 -22.73 1.23
CA ARG A 135 -5.02 -23.44 1.00
C ARG A 135 -4.84 -24.70 1.81
N LEU A 136 -5.41 -24.76 3.01
CA LEU A 136 -5.42 -26.00 3.78
C LEU A 136 -6.39 -27.00 3.12
N HIS A 137 -7.53 -26.47 2.69
CA HIS A 137 -8.63 -27.21 2.10
C HIS A 137 -8.40 -27.63 0.64
N GLU A 138 -7.52 -26.98 -0.11
CA GLU A 138 -7.21 -27.33 -1.50
C GLU A 138 -6.49 -28.68 -1.57
N VAL A 139 -5.86 -29.13 -0.47
CA VAL A 139 -5.36 -30.51 -0.32
C VAL A 139 -6.50 -31.51 -0.46
N HIS A 140 -7.67 -31.20 0.09
CA HIS A 140 -8.88 -32.02 -0.04
C HIS A 140 -9.40 -32.07 -1.47
N HIS A 141 -9.44 -30.91 -2.16
CA HIS A 141 -9.89 -30.82 -3.55
C HIS A 141 -8.81 -31.21 -4.57
N SER A 142 -7.57 -31.46 -4.14
CA SER A 142 -6.45 -31.77 -5.04
C SER A 142 -6.59 -33.05 -5.90
N PRO A 143 -7.31 -34.13 -5.48
CA PRO A 143 -7.42 -35.33 -6.29
C PRO A 143 -8.09 -35.07 -7.66
N ASP A 144 -7.45 -35.54 -8.74
CA ASP A 144 -8.06 -35.60 -10.07
C ASP A 144 -8.99 -36.83 -10.25
N VAL A 145 -9.00 -37.73 -9.25
CA VAL A 145 -9.84 -38.93 -9.16
C VAL A 145 -10.49 -38.98 -7.78
N LEU A 146 -11.71 -39.49 -7.67
CA LEU A 146 -12.44 -39.59 -6.41
C LEU A 146 -12.78 -41.04 -6.10
N TYR A 147 -12.27 -41.55 -4.98
CA TYR A 147 -12.51 -42.89 -4.46
C TYR A 147 -12.40 -42.90 -2.92
N VAL A 148 -12.81 -44.02 -2.29
CA VAL A 148 -13.07 -44.09 -0.84
C VAL A 148 -11.96 -43.54 0.07
N LEU A 149 -10.67 -43.72 -0.27
CA LEU A 149 -9.57 -43.26 0.60
C LEU A 149 -9.42 -41.73 0.63
N ASN A 150 -9.96 -41.00 -0.35
CA ASN A 150 -9.89 -39.53 -0.36
C ASN A 150 -10.63 -38.88 0.82
N VAL A 151 -11.50 -39.63 1.51
CA VAL A 151 -12.15 -39.18 2.77
C VAL A 151 -11.15 -38.70 3.82
N ALA A 152 -9.91 -39.22 3.80
CA ALA A 152 -8.88 -38.85 4.76
C ALA A 152 -7.99 -37.68 4.31
N ARG A 153 -8.10 -37.24 3.04
CA ARG A 153 -7.20 -36.26 2.44
C ARG A 153 -7.56 -34.85 2.92
N PHE A 154 -7.06 -34.49 4.10
CA PHE A 154 -7.18 -33.17 4.70
C PHE A 154 -5.82 -32.72 5.22
N HIS A 155 -5.58 -31.41 5.24
CA HIS A 155 -4.39 -30.89 5.91
C HIS A 155 -4.51 -31.05 7.44
N PRO A 156 -3.44 -31.41 8.19
CA PRO A 156 -3.49 -31.57 9.64
C PRO A 156 -4.08 -30.37 10.40
N PHE A 157 -3.73 -29.14 10.03
CA PHE A 157 -4.32 -27.95 10.64
C PHE A 157 -5.81 -27.78 10.36
N GLU A 158 -6.29 -28.20 9.19
CA GLU A 158 -7.73 -28.23 8.93
C GLU A 158 -8.41 -29.28 9.81
N LYS A 159 -7.78 -30.45 9.97
CA LYS A 159 -8.29 -31.50 10.88
C LYS A 159 -8.31 -31.04 12.35
N VAL A 160 -7.34 -30.25 12.78
CA VAL A 160 -7.34 -29.61 14.11
C VAL A 160 -8.52 -28.64 14.25
N LEU A 161 -8.80 -27.83 13.23
CA LEU A 161 -9.97 -26.94 13.22
C LEU A 161 -11.26 -27.76 13.31
N HIS A 162 -11.41 -28.79 12.48
CA HIS A 162 -12.55 -29.71 12.55
C HIS A 162 -12.72 -30.26 13.96
N PHE A 163 -11.69 -30.91 14.54
CA PHE A 163 -11.76 -31.45 15.90
C PHE A 163 -12.13 -30.39 16.96
N THR A 164 -11.58 -29.19 16.84
CA THR A 164 -11.85 -28.08 17.77
C THR A 164 -13.32 -27.66 17.75
N PHE A 165 -13.97 -27.67 16.58
CA PHE A 165 -15.37 -27.28 16.46
C PHE A 165 -16.35 -28.46 16.62
N ASP A 166 -15.95 -29.67 16.26
CA ASP A 166 -16.80 -30.86 16.26
C ASP A 166 -16.89 -31.52 17.64
N THR A 167 -15.81 -31.47 18.42
CA THR A 167 -15.65 -32.33 19.60
C THR A 167 -15.54 -31.53 20.89
N VAL A 168 -14.69 -30.49 20.92
CA VAL A 168 -14.40 -29.73 22.15
C VAL A 168 -15.66 -29.09 22.77
N PRO A 169 -16.58 -28.45 22.02
CA PRO A 169 -17.79 -27.87 22.61
C PRO A 169 -18.65 -28.93 23.29
N PHE A 170 -18.79 -30.11 22.70
CA PHE A 170 -19.61 -31.19 23.24
C PHE A 170 -18.96 -31.87 24.44
N LEU A 171 -17.62 -31.94 24.49
CA LEU A 171 -16.90 -32.32 25.71
C LEU A 171 -17.17 -31.34 26.86
N LEU A 172 -17.18 -30.03 26.58
CA LEU A 172 -17.50 -28.99 27.58
C LEU A 172 -18.96 -29.02 28.04
N LEU A 173 -19.86 -29.55 27.21
CA LEU A 173 -21.26 -29.76 27.57
C LEU A 173 -21.50 -31.05 28.38
N GLY A 174 -20.48 -31.89 28.56
CA GLY A 174 -20.60 -33.17 29.28
C GLY A 174 -21.29 -34.26 28.45
N VAL A 175 -21.20 -34.22 27.12
CA VAL A 175 -21.82 -35.21 26.24
C VAL A 175 -21.21 -36.60 26.46
N ALA A 176 -22.07 -37.61 26.57
CA ALA A 176 -21.67 -38.97 26.89
C ALA A 176 -20.78 -39.60 25.78
N PRO A 177 -19.78 -40.43 26.14
CA PRO A 177 -18.89 -41.08 25.17
C PRO A 177 -19.61 -41.87 24.07
N GLU A 178 -20.75 -42.48 24.40
CA GLU A 178 -21.60 -43.24 23.47
C GLU A 178 -22.19 -42.35 22.39
N VAL A 179 -22.55 -41.10 22.72
CA VAL A 179 -23.09 -40.12 21.77
C VAL A 179 -21.99 -39.66 20.82
N LEU A 180 -20.80 -39.34 21.35
CA LEU A 180 -19.62 -38.97 20.55
C LEU A 180 -19.22 -40.11 19.59
N ALA A 181 -19.25 -41.36 20.08
CA ALA A 181 -18.97 -42.56 19.31
C ALA A 181 -20.02 -42.80 18.20
N GLY A 182 -21.30 -42.63 18.52
CA GLY A 182 -22.39 -42.75 17.55
C GLY A 182 -22.36 -41.67 16.46
N TYR A 183 -22.02 -40.42 16.82
CA TYR A 183 -21.74 -39.37 15.84
C TYR A 183 -20.57 -39.74 14.94
N PHE A 184 -19.44 -40.17 15.52
CA PHE A 184 -18.26 -40.58 14.75
C PHE A 184 -18.56 -41.71 13.77
N LEU A 185 -19.34 -42.71 14.19
CA LEU A 185 -19.81 -43.80 13.35
C LEU A 185 -20.56 -43.28 12.13
N LEU A 186 -21.62 -42.48 12.33
CA LEU A 186 -22.44 -41.94 11.25
C LEU A 186 -21.64 -41.04 10.31
N TYR A 187 -20.83 -40.14 10.88
CA TYR A 187 -19.95 -39.26 10.12
C TYR A 187 -18.97 -40.06 9.25
N SER A 188 -18.34 -41.10 9.81
CA SER A 188 -17.32 -41.89 9.10
C SER A 188 -17.95 -42.75 8.01
N VAL A 189 -19.07 -43.42 8.30
CA VAL A 189 -19.79 -44.20 7.29
C VAL A 189 -20.27 -43.31 6.14
N ASN A 190 -20.87 -42.14 6.45
CA ASN A 190 -21.31 -41.21 5.42
C ASN A 190 -20.13 -40.69 4.57
N GLY A 191 -19.04 -40.28 5.23
CA GLY A 191 -17.85 -39.77 4.56
C GLY A 191 -17.21 -40.78 3.61
N LEU A 192 -17.15 -42.06 4.00
CA LEU A 192 -16.66 -43.14 3.12
C LEU A 192 -17.51 -43.27 1.86
N PHE A 193 -18.84 -43.20 2.00
CA PHE A 193 -19.74 -43.25 0.85
C PHE A 193 -19.66 -41.99 -0.03
N GLN A 194 -19.55 -40.80 0.55
CA GLN A 194 -19.47 -39.53 -0.19
C GLN A 194 -18.27 -39.46 -1.14
N HIS A 195 -17.15 -40.03 -0.72
CA HIS A 195 -15.92 -40.06 -1.53
C HIS A 195 -15.82 -41.30 -2.41
N SER A 196 -16.77 -42.24 -2.30
CA SER A 196 -16.66 -43.48 -3.05
C SER A 196 -16.87 -43.28 -4.57
N ASN A 197 -16.11 -44.03 -5.36
CA ASN A 197 -16.32 -44.19 -6.79
C ASN A 197 -17.46 -45.17 -7.09
N LEU A 198 -18.36 -45.46 -6.15
CA LEU A 198 -19.47 -46.37 -6.39
C LEU A 198 -20.55 -45.72 -7.26
N LYS A 199 -21.16 -46.50 -8.15
CA LYS A 199 -22.33 -46.07 -8.92
C LYS A 199 -23.57 -46.02 -8.03
N LEU A 200 -23.69 -44.94 -7.26
CA LEU A 200 -24.79 -44.71 -6.32
C LEU A 200 -25.82 -43.74 -6.90
N ARG A 201 -27.08 -44.01 -6.59
CA ARG A 201 -28.22 -43.14 -6.88
C ARG A 201 -29.02 -43.07 -5.60
N TYR A 202 -29.05 -41.88 -4.98
CA TYR A 202 -29.66 -41.64 -3.68
C TYR A 202 -31.14 -41.25 -3.81
N GLY A 203 -31.54 -40.70 -4.96
CA GLY A 203 -32.92 -40.28 -5.20
C GLY A 203 -33.36 -39.24 -4.18
N TRP A 204 -34.47 -39.49 -3.47
CA TRP A 204 -34.99 -38.58 -2.44
C TRP A 204 -34.03 -38.38 -1.26
N LEU A 205 -33.11 -39.31 -1.00
CA LEU A 205 -32.11 -39.17 0.06
C LEU A 205 -31.15 -37.99 -0.18
N ASN A 206 -31.01 -37.51 -1.43
CA ASN A 206 -30.24 -36.30 -1.76
C ASN A 206 -30.79 -35.01 -1.14
N TYR A 207 -31.95 -35.06 -0.48
CA TYR A 207 -32.56 -33.95 0.28
C TYR A 207 -32.39 -34.10 1.80
N VAL A 208 -31.79 -35.21 2.26
CA VAL A 208 -31.62 -35.49 3.69
C VAL A 208 -30.15 -35.67 4.04
N VAL A 209 -29.42 -36.45 3.24
CA VAL A 209 -28.01 -36.80 3.52
C VAL A 209 -27.07 -36.18 2.48
N GLY A 210 -25.87 -35.79 2.93
CA GLY A 210 -24.80 -35.43 2.02
C GLY A 210 -24.35 -36.68 1.25
N SER A 211 -24.64 -36.74 -0.04
CA SER A 211 -24.45 -37.93 -0.85
C SER A 211 -23.17 -37.89 -1.68
N ALA A 212 -22.80 -39.03 -2.27
CA ALA A 212 -21.74 -39.08 -3.27
C ALA A 212 -22.07 -38.21 -4.50
N GLU A 213 -23.35 -38.07 -4.85
CA GLU A 213 -23.79 -37.29 -6.02
C GLU A 213 -23.59 -35.79 -5.78
N THR A 214 -23.98 -35.27 -4.60
CA THR A 214 -23.80 -33.87 -4.23
C THR A 214 -22.33 -33.53 -3.97
N HIS A 215 -21.58 -34.44 -3.34
CA HIS A 215 -20.17 -34.22 -3.00
C HIS A 215 -19.27 -34.18 -4.25
N ARG A 216 -19.62 -34.93 -5.29
CA ARG A 216 -18.92 -34.85 -6.60
C ARG A 216 -19.01 -33.45 -7.21
N TRP A 217 -20.14 -32.75 -7.09
CA TRP A 217 -20.28 -31.35 -7.54
C TRP A 217 -19.46 -30.39 -6.71
N HIS A 218 -19.40 -30.61 -5.40
CA HIS A 218 -18.51 -29.86 -4.52
C HIS A 218 -17.03 -30.01 -4.96
N HIS A 219 -16.62 -31.19 -5.41
CA HIS A 219 -15.30 -31.46 -5.97
C HIS A 219 -15.10 -31.03 -7.44
N ALA A 220 -16.06 -30.34 -8.06
CA ALA A 220 -15.94 -29.89 -9.43
C ALA A 220 -14.71 -28.99 -9.64
N ARG A 221 -14.04 -29.13 -10.79
CA ARG A 221 -12.77 -28.41 -11.03
C ARG A 221 -12.91 -26.88 -11.07
N ASP A 222 -14.05 -26.38 -11.53
CA ASP A 222 -14.34 -24.94 -11.56
C ASP A 222 -14.73 -24.46 -10.15
N PRO A 223 -13.95 -23.55 -9.52
CA PRO A 223 -14.22 -23.05 -8.18
C PRO A 223 -15.59 -22.37 -8.03
N LYS A 224 -16.14 -21.79 -9.12
CA LYS A 224 -17.48 -21.19 -9.09
C LYS A 224 -18.57 -22.23 -8.90
N THR A 225 -18.34 -23.42 -9.44
CA THR A 225 -19.29 -24.54 -9.39
C THR A 225 -19.07 -25.40 -8.14
N ALA A 226 -17.81 -25.53 -7.70
CA ALA A 226 -17.41 -26.22 -6.46
C ALA A 226 -17.96 -25.57 -5.18
N SER A 227 -18.37 -24.30 -5.25
CA SER A 227 -18.89 -23.53 -4.11
C SER A 227 -20.34 -23.89 -3.74
N CYS A 228 -20.62 -25.18 -3.55
CA CYS A 228 -21.93 -25.75 -3.22
C CYS A 228 -21.80 -26.96 -2.28
N ASN A 229 -22.92 -27.44 -1.72
CA ASN A 229 -23.02 -28.68 -0.93
C ASN A 229 -21.98 -28.79 0.20
N PHE A 230 -21.92 -27.79 1.08
CA PHE A 230 -20.89 -27.67 2.12
C PHE A 230 -21.11 -28.56 3.35
N SER A 231 -22.33 -29.05 3.57
CA SER A 231 -22.59 -29.91 4.72
C SER A 231 -21.97 -31.29 4.53
N ASN A 232 -21.61 -31.91 5.65
CA ASN A 232 -20.82 -33.13 5.65
C ASN A 232 -21.71 -34.36 5.75
N THR A 233 -22.62 -34.42 6.73
CA THR A 233 -23.46 -35.61 6.96
C THR A 233 -24.89 -35.41 6.47
N THR A 234 -25.49 -34.26 6.75
CA THR A 234 -26.88 -33.94 6.36
C THR A 234 -26.87 -32.83 5.33
N ILE A 235 -27.80 -32.78 4.38
CA ILE A 235 -27.82 -31.70 3.38
C ILE A 235 -28.75 -30.53 3.78
N VAL A 236 -29.31 -30.62 4.99
CA VAL A 236 -30.37 -29.73 5.49
C VAL A 236 -29.89 -28.27 5.53
N TRP A 237 -28.63 -28.03 5.92
CA TRP A 237 -28.09 -26.67 5.99
C TRP A 237 -27.80 -26.08 4.61
N ASP A 238 -27.41 -26.90 3.63
CA ASP A 238 -27.29 -26.46 2.24
C ASP A 238 -28.64 -26.07 1.63
N LEU A 239 -29.71 -26.80 1.96
CA LEU A 239 -31.07 -26.44 1.57
C LEU A 239 -31.50 -25.14 2.26
N ALA A 240 -31.30 -25.03 3.58
CA ALA A 240 -31.71 -23.87 4.37
C ALA A 240 -30.98 -22.58 3.95
N PHE A 241 -29.71 -22.67 3.55
CA PHE A 241 -28.88 -21.51 3.20
C PHE A 241 -28.64 -21.34 1.69
N GLY A 242 -29.34 -22.12 0.86
CA GLY A 242 -29.34 -21.96 -0.60
C GLY A 242 -28.02 -22.33 -1.28
N THR A 243 -27.29 -23.30 -0.76
CA THR A 243 -26.03 -23.81 -1.34
C THR A 243 -26.16 -25.24 -1.88
N TRP A 244 -27.37 -25.83 -1.85
CA TRP A 244 -27.67 -27.12 -2.46
C TRP A 244 -27.59 -27.07 -4.00
N HIS A 245 -26.91 -28.05 -4.61
CA HIS A 245 -26.71 -28.11 -6.06
C HIS A 245 -26.59 -29.55 -6.58
N LEU A 246 -27.49 -29.95 -7.49
CA LEU A 246 -27.46 -31.27 -8.14
C LEU A 246 -28.15 -31.24 -9.54
N PRO A 247 -27.54 -30.61 -10.56
CA PRO A 247 -28.17 -30.50 -11.89
C PRO A 247 -27.99 -31.75 -12.79
N GLY A 248 -27.18 -32.73 -12.38
CA GLY A 248 -26.87 -33.92 -13.19
C GLY A 248 -25.51 -34.54 -12.83
N PRO A 249 -24.87 -35.31 -13.72
CA PRO A 249 -23.51 -35.81 -13.49
C PRO A 249 -22.47 -34.68 -13.60
N VAL A 250 -21.53 -34.61 -12.65
CA VAL A 250 -20.43 -33.61 -12.66
C VAL A 250 -19.50 -33.80 -13.87
N GLY A 251 -18.84 -32.75 -14.36
CA GLY A 251 -17.79 -32.86 -15.38
C GLY A 251 -16.45 -33.34 -14.82
N GLU A 252 -15.42 -32.50 -14.91
CA GLU A 252 -14.11 -32.74 -14.29
C GLU A 252 -14.11 -32.39 -12.80
N ILE A 253 -13.32 -33.13 -12.02
CA ILE A 253 -13.05 -32.86 -10.60
C ILE A 253 -11.59 -32.47 -10.39
N GLY A 254 -11.27 -31.94 -9.21
CA GLY A 254 -9.93 -31.55 -8.80
C GLY A 254 -9.80 -30.04 -8.61
N ILE A 255 -8.57 -29.51 -8.61
CA ILE A 255 -8.33 -28.06 -8.63
C ILE A 255 -7.88 -27.58 -10.02
N VAL A 256 -7.99 -26.26 -10.26
CA VAL A 256 -7.57 -25.64 -11.53
C VAL A 256 -6.08 -25.90 -11.84
N ASN A 257 -5.23 -25.91 -10.82
CA ASN A 257 -3.81 -26.19 -10.97
C ASN A 257 -3.53 -27.69 -11.16
N ARG A 258 -3.32 -28.13 -12.41
CA ARG A 258 -2.97 -29.53 -12.73
C ARG A 258 -1.56 -29.94 -12.29
N GLU A 259 -0.70 -28.99 -11.96
CA GLU A 259 0.67 -29.21 -11.48
C GLU A 259 0.75 -29.28 -9.95
N TYR A 260 -0.39 -29.39 -9.26
CA TYR A 260 -0.38 -29.49 -7.81
C TYR A 260 0.42 -30.72 -7.35
N PRO A 261 1.34 -30.57 -6.39
CA PRO A 261 2.23 -31.65 -6.02
C PRO A 261 1.45 -32.87 -5.52
N LYS A 262 1.86 -34.04 -6.00
CA LYS A 262 1.34 -35.34 -5.57
C LYS A 262 2.20 -35.87 -4.42
N GLY A 263 1.56 -36.59 -3.50
CA GLY A 263 2.24 -37.22 -2.36
C GLY A 263 2.09 -36.44 -1.05
N PHE A 264 2.05 -37.20 0.05
CA PHE A 264 1.72 -36.71 1.38
C PHE A 264 2.61 -35.54 1.84
N LEU A 265 3.93 -35.70 1.85
CA LEU A 265 4.87 -34.69 2.35
C LEU A 265 4.82 -33.39 1.54
N ALA A 266 4.74 -33.49 0.22
CA ALA A 266 4.69 -32.31 -0.64
C ALA A 266 3.40 -31.50 -0.39
N GLN A 267 2.28 -32.18 -0.18
CA GLN A 267 0.99 -31.56 0.16
C GLN A 267 0.91 -30.99 1.58
N MET A 268 1.80 -31.39 2.50
CA MET A 268 1.93 -30.74 3.82
C MET A 268 2.61 -29.38 3.73
N VAL A 269 3.50 -29.20 2.76
CA VAL A 269 4.28 -27.97 2.61
C VAL A 269 3.61 -27.01 1.64
N MET A 270 2.87 -27.52 0.65
CA MET A 270 2.25 -26.73 -0.42
C MET A 270 1.34 -25.60 0.06
N PRO A 271 0.47 -25.77 1.09
CA PRO A 271 -0.34 -24.66 1.62
C PRO A 271 0.50 -23.48 2.13
N PHE A 272 1.77 -23.73 2.46
CA PHE A 272 2.75 -22.75 2.94
C PHE A 272 3.66 -22.20 1.85
N GLN A 273 3.61 -22.77 0.65
CA GLN A 273 4.33 -22.32 -0.54
C GLN A 273 3.40 -21.48 -1.40
N ARG A 274 3.88 -20.33 -1.88
CA ARG A 274 3.12 -19.48 -2.80
C ARG A 274 3.64 -19.70 -4.22
N ASN A 275 2.77 -20.11 -5.14
CA ASN A 275 3.03 -20.10 -6.58
C ASN A 275 2.86 -18.70 -7.20
N ASP A 276 3.25 -17.65 -6.46
CA ASP A 276 3.03 -16.24 -6.81
C ASP A 276 4.36 -15.48 -7.06
N GLY A 277 5.49 -16.17 -7.12
CA GLY A 277 6.81 -15.53 -7.21
C GLY A 277 7.24 -14.77 -5.95
N ARG A 278 6.61 -15.01 -4.79
CA ARG A 278 7.03 -14.39 -3.51
C ARG A 278 8.15 -15.21 -2.85
N ARG A 279 9.35 -14.65 -2.77
CA ARG A 279 10.55 -15.23 -2.13
C ARG A 279 10.55 -15.26 -0.59
N ARG A 280 9.46 -14.80 0.07
CA ARG A 280 9.29 -14.89 1.53
C ARG A 280 8.16 -15.88 1.86
N PRO A 281 8.28 -16.70 2.93
CA PRO A 281 7.16 -17.54 3.39
C PRO A 281 5.93 -16.66 3.59
N TRP A 282 4.83 -16.97 2.91
CA TRP A 282 3.68 -16.06 2.85
C TRP A 282 3.06 -15.82 4.22
N VAL A 283 3.17 -16.78 5.14
CA VAL A 283 2.74 -16.65 6.54
C VAL A 283 3.52 -15.52 7.20
N MET A 284 4.85 -15.48 7.06
CA MET A 284 5.68 -14.41 7.62
C MET A 284 5.39 -13.05 6.98
N ALA A 285 5.12 -13.02 5.67
CA ALA A 285 4.70 -11.80 4.98
C ALA A 285 3.32 -11.33 5.47
N TRP A 286 2.36 -12.23 5.62
CA TRP A 286 1.00 -11.95 6.07
C TRP A 286 0.97 -11.51 7.54
N VAL A 287 1.73 -12.17 8.42
CA VAL A 287 1.93 -11.72 9.81
C VAL A 287 2.54 -10.33 9.82
N ALA A 288 3.57 -10.07 9.00
CA ALA A 288 4.15 -8.74 8.89
C ALA A 288 3.13 -7.70 8.36
N ASP A 289 2.29 -8.07 7.39
CA ASP A 289 1.24 -7.21 6.85
C ASP A 289 0.20 -6.86 7.92
N ILE A 290 -0.23 -7.84 8.72
CA ILE A 290 -1.14 -7.64 9.86
C ILE A 290 -0.48 -6.73 10.90
N LEU A 291 0.76 -7.00 11.29
CA LEU A 291 1.46 -6.20 12.30
C LEU A 291 1.65 -4.75 11.82
N VAL A 292 1.98 -4.55 10.54
CA VAL A 292 2.07 -3.21 9.93
C VAL A 292 0.70 -2.53 9.91
N ALA A 293 -0.36 -3.22 9.46
CA ALA A 293 -1.71 -2.68 9.41
C ALA A 293 -2.23 -2.32 10.82
N MET A 294 -2.03 -3.19 11.80
CA MET A 294 -2.37 -2.95 13.21
C MET A 294 -1.62 -1.74 13.74
N ARG A 295 -0.30 -1.67 13.54
CA ARG A 295 0.52 -0.53 13.96
C ARG A 295 0.03 0.78 13.32
N LEU A 296 -0.22 0.80 12.01
CA LEU A 296 -0.69 1.99 11.30
C LEU A 296 -2.10 2.41 11.75
N ARG A 297 -3.01 1.46 12.02
CA ARG A 297 -4.33 1.74 12.61
C ARG A 297 -4.20 2.36 14.00
N MET A 298 -3.38 1.78 14.87
CA MET A 298 -3.14 2.30 16.22
C MET A 298 -2.53 3.70 16.18
N THR A 299 -1.48 3.91 15.37
CA THR A 299 -0.89 5.24 15.15
C THR A 299 -1.94 6.23 14.65
N GLY A 300 -2.76 5.86 13.67
CA GLY A 300 -3.83 6.71 13.13
C GLY A 300 -4.90 7.07 14.16
N ILE A 301 -5.29 6.14 15.04
CA ILE A 301 -6.22 6.39 16.14
C ILE A 301 -5.61 7.38 17.14
N CYS A 302 -4.35 7.18 17.54
CA CYS A 302 -3.62 8.06 18.44
C CYS A 302 -3.44 9.47 17.86
N ALA A 303 -3.00 9.56 16.60
CA ALA A 303 -2.83 10.83 15.88
C ALA A 303 -4.16 11.59 15.79
N ARG A 304 -5.26 10.91 15.42
CA ARG A 304 -6.58 11.53 15.36
C ARG A 304 -7.05 12.03 16.72
N ARG A 305 -6.89 11.24 17.80
CA ARG A 305 -7.27 11.66 19.15
C ARG A 305 -6.46 12.87 19.60
N ARG A 306 -5.15 12.89 19.32
CA ARG A 306 -4.25 14.01 19.62
C ARG A 306 -4.70 15.27 18.87
N LEU A 307 -4.84 15.18 17.54
CA LEU A 307 -5.25 16.30 16.69
C LEU A 307 -6.65 16.80 17.05
N ALA A 308 -7.61 15.92 17.33
CA ALA A 308 -8.97 16.32 17.71
C ALA A 308 -9.01 17.19 18.98
N ARG A 309 -8.11 16.94 19.94
CA ARG A 309 -7.99 17.74 21.16
C ARG A 309 -7.39 19.12 20.92
N THR A 310 -6.55 19.26 19.90
CA THR A 310 -5.78 20.48 19.64
C THR A 310 -6.36 21.35 18.53
N MET A 311 -7.16 20.78 17.63
CA MET A 311 -7.75 21.51 16.51
C MET A 311 -8.89 22.47 16.91
N GLY A 312 -9.49 22.26 18.09
CA GLY A 312 -10.51 23.16 18.64
C GLY A 312 -9.96 24.52 19.08
N ASP A 313 -8.68 24.56 19.50
CA ASP A 313 -7.94 25.77 19.85
C ASP A 313 -6.47 25.63 19.38
N PRO A 314 -6.22 25.84 18.07
CA PRO A 314 -4.87 25.71 17.53
C PRO A 314 -3.91 26.75 18.10
N MET A 315 -4.41 27.92 18.51
CA MET A 315 -3.57 28.99 19.02
C MET A 315 -3.02 28.72 20.42
N ARG A 316 -3.78 28.03 21.29
CA ARG A 316 -3.22 27.53 22.54
C ARG A 316 -2.00 26.64 22.29
N MET A 317 -2.10 25.67 21.38
CA MET A 317 -0.98 24.80 21.01
C MET A 317 0.21 25.59 20.42
N GLN A 318 -0.06 26.53 19.51
CA GLN A 318 0.98 27.38 18.91
C GLN A 318 1.70 28.24 19.96
N ARG A 319 0.98 28.85 20.90
CA ARG A 319 1.57 29.65 21.99
C ARG A 319 2.45 28.80 22.91
N GLU A 320 1.96 27.64 23.34
CA GLU A 320 2.73 26.71 24.18
C GLU A 320 4.00 26.20 23.46
N LEU A 321 3.91 25.94 22.15
CA LEU A 321 5.03 25.54 21.32
C LEU A 321 6.07 26.67 21.20
N LEU A 322 5.63 27.89 20.91
CA LEU A 322 6.51 29.05 20.75
C LEU A 322 7.33 29.31 22.02
N VAL A 323 6.67 29.38 23.18
CA VAL A 323 7.32 29.58 24.48
C VAL A 323 8.33 28.46 24.75
N ARG A 324 8.00 27.21 24.41
CA ARG A 324 8.93 26.08 24.57
C ARG A 324 10.18 26.24 23.71
N ILE A 325 10.02 26.61 22.43
CA ILE A 325 11.15 26.81 21.50
C ILE A 325 12.05 27.94 21.99
N VAL A 326 11.46 29.09 22.35
CA VAL A 326 12.19 30.27 22.84
C VAL A 326 12.94 29.95 24.13
N LYS A 327 12.26 29.35 25.12
CA LYS A 327 12.86 29.00 26.41
C LYS A 327 14.02 28.02 26.26
N ALA A 328 13.88 27.02 25.39
CA ALA A 328 14.91 26.02 25.14
C ALA A 328 16.18 26.62 24.49
N ASN A 329 16.03 27.69 23.72
CA ASN A 329 17.12 28.29 22.94
C ASN A 329 17.56 29.67 23.46
N ARG A 330 17.18 30.06 24.68
CA ARG A 330 17.48 31.40 25.21
C ARG A 330 18.97 31.71 25.37
N GLU A 331 19.78 30.68 25.62
CA GLU A 331 21.24 30.82 25.84
C GLU A 331 22.06 30.79 24.53
N THR A 332 21.42 30.58 23.37
CA THR A 332 22.12 30.59 22.08
C THR A 332 22.56 32.00 21.72
N THR A 333 23.49 32.13 20.77
CA THR A 333 23.92 33.45 20.27
C THR A 333 22.72 34.26 19.77
N PHE A 334 21.81 33.63 19.01
CA PHE A 334 20.57 34.26 18.55
C PHE A 334 19.64 34.60 19.73
N GLY A 335 19.46 33.67 20.67
CA GLY A 335 18.58 33.85 21.83
C GLY A 335 18.98 35.02 22.71
N ARG A 336 20.27 35.17 23.00
CA ARG A 336 20.81 36.31 23.75
C ARG A 336 20.68 37.62 22.98
N ARG A 337 20.99 37.61 21.67
CA ARG A 337 20.87 38.79 20.79
C ARG A 337 19.45 39.34 20.76
N HIS A 338 18.45 38.46 20.77
CA HIS A 338 17.04 38.82 20.68
C HIS A 338 16.29 38.71 22.01
N ARG A 339 16.99 38.65 23.15
CA ARG A 339 16.43 38.64 24.52
C ARG A 339 15.30 37.63 24.74
N PHE A 340 15.53 36.37 24.33
CA PHE A 340 14.58 35.27 24.51
C PHE A 340 14.18 35.03 25.96
N ASP A 341 14.99 35.46 26.93
CA ASP A 341 14.67 35.46 28.36
C ASP A 341 13.44 36.32 28.71
N ARG A 342 13.11 37.32 27.89
CA ARG A 342 11.99 38.25 28.10
C ARG A 342 10.74 37.91 27.30
N ILE A 343 10.78 36.87 26.47
CA ILE A 343 9.68 36.53 25.56
C ILE A 343 8.74 35.52 26.24
N GLY A 344 7.60 36.03 26.74
CA GLY A 344 6.54 35.21 27.35
C GLY A 344 5.33 34.95 26.46
N ASP A 345 5.18 35.70 25.37
CA ASP A 345 4.02 35.65 24.48
C ASP A 345 4.39 35.98 23.02
N TYR A 346 3.44 35.77 22.10
CA TYR A 346 3.65 36.03 20.67
C TYR A 346 3.91 37.50 20.34
N LYS A 347 3.23 38.44 21.00
CA LYS A 347 3.37 39.87 20.70
C LYS A 347 4.80 40.32 20.99
N THR A 348 5.32 39.94 22.16
CA THR A 348 6.71 40.20 22.56
C THR A 348 7.70 39.52 21.62
N PHE A 349 7.42 38.27 21.22
CA PHE A 349 8.24 37.55 20.23
C PHE A 349 8.31 38.28 18.88
N ALA A 350 7.16 38.68 18.33
CA ALA A 350 7.08 39.37 17.04
C ALA A 350 7.74 40.75 17.04
N THR A 351 7.82 41.42 18.20
CA THR A 351 8.53 42.69 18.34
C THR A 351 10.05 42.52 18.45
N GLN A 352 10.53 41.51 19.18
CA GLN A 352 11.96 41.33 19.45
C GLN A 352 12.71 40.54 18.35
N VAL A 353 11.99 39.67 17.66
CA VAL A 353 12.55 38.80 16.62
C VAL A 353 12.11 39.32 15.25
N PRO A 354 13.04 39.73 14.37
CA PRO A 354 12.71 40.17 13.03
C PRO A 354 12.32 38.99 12.14
N VAL A 355 11.56 39.26 11.08
CA VAL A 355 11.37 38.30 9.99
C VAL A 355 12.65 38.26 9.17
N SER A 356 13.16 37.05 8.94
CA SER A 356 14.45 36.87 8.27
C SER A 356 14.41 35.82 7.16
N ASP A 357 15.22 36.01 6.13
CA ASP A 357 15.52 34.96 5.16
C ASP A 357 16.73 34.11 5.61
N PHE A 358 17.17 33.17 4.75
CA PHE A 358 18.27 32.28 5.11
C PHE A 358 19.61 33.00 5.11
N GLU A 359 19.80 33.98 4.23
CA GLU A 359 21.09 34.67 4.09
C GLU A 359 21.38 35.53 5.31
N GLN A 360 20.35 36.09 5.94
CA GLN A 360 20.46 36.77 7.23
C GLN A 360 20.81 35.83 8.39
N LEU A 361 20.44 34.54 8.29
CA LEU A 361 20.77 33.50 9.28
C LEU A 361 22.08 32.77 8.98
N ARG A 362 22.58 32.82 7.75
CA ARG A 362 23.77 32.09 7.28
C ARG A 362 25.01 32.31 8.16
N PRO A 363 25.37 33.54 8.60
CA PRO A 363 26.54 33.72 9.45
C PRO A 363 26.49 32.92 10.76
N LEU A 364 25.30 32.70 11.31
CA LEU A 364 25.10 31.92 12.53
C LEU A 364 25.21 30.41 12.27
N VAL A 365 24.69 29.95 11.14
CA VAL A 365 24.83 28.57 10.67
C VAL A 365 26.30 28.26 10.39
N ASP A 366 27.00 29.13 9.66
CA ASP A 366 28.41 28.96 9.33
C ASP A 366 29.29 28.96 10.59
N ALA A 367 28.96 29.81 11.57
CA ALA A 367 29.61 29.79 12.88
C ALA A 367 29.40 28.45 13.63
N GLU A 368 28.20 27.88 13.57
CA GLU A 368 27.91 26.56 14.16
C GLU A 368 28.65 25.44 13.43
N ILE A 369 28.83 25.55 12.10
CA ILE A 369 29.55 24.57 11.28
C ILE A 369 31.07 24.66 11.45
N VAL A 370 31.64 25.86 11.49
CA VAL A 370 33.09 26.05 11.47
C VAL A 370 33.66 26.11 12.89
N ARG A 371 32.97 26.77 13.82
CA ARG A 371 33.46 27.04 15.18
C ARG A 371 32.79 26.20 16.26
N GLY A 372 31.73 25.46 15.93
CA GLY A 372 30.97 24.66 16.90
C GLY A 372 30.15 25.51 17.89
N GLU A 373 29.90 26.78 17.59
CA GLU A 373 29.12 27.67 18.44
C GLU A 373 27.64 27.27 18.50
N LYS A 374 27.02 27.37 19.67
CA LYS A 374 25.56 27.21 19.82
C LYS A 374 24.84 28.47 19.33
N SER A 375 24.78 28.64 18.02
CA SER A 375 24.32 29.90 17.41
C SER A 375 22.81 30.01 17.32
N LEU A 376 22.15 29.02 16.70
CA LEU A 376 20.70 29.03 16.49
C LEU A 376 19.97 28.11 17.47
N THR A 377 20.55 26.95 17.77
CA THR A 377 19.94 25.93 18.63
C THR A 377 20.82 25.53 19.80
N ALA A 378 20.21 25.23 20.95
CA ALA A 378 20.94 24.77 22.13
C ALA A 378 21.30 23.28 22.04
N GLU A 379 20.47 22.50 21.34
CA GLU A 379 20.76 21.12 20.96
C GLU A 379 21.77 21.10 19.82
N GLU A 380 22.78 20.25 19.94
CA GLU A 380 23.73 20.07 18.85
C GLU A 380 23.06 19.39 17.65
N PRO A 381 23.23 19.88 16.40
CA PRO A 381 22.64 19.22 15.23
C PRO A 381 23.23 17.83 15.04
N VAL A 382 22.40 16.83 14.75
CA VAL A 382 22.87 15.48 14.38
C VAL A 382 23.30 15.41 12.92
N GLN A 383 22.76 16.31 12.10
CA GLN A 383 22.98 16.38 10.67
C GLN A 383 22.55 17.76 10.15
N TYR A 384 22.89 18.09 8.90
CA TYR A 384 22.33 19.24 8.19
C TYR A 384 21.50 18.81 6.98
N VAL A 385 20.37 19.48 6.78
CA VAL A 385 19.53 19.33 5.58
C VAL A 385 19.97 20.38 4.57
N ARG A 386 20.62 19.93 3.50
CA ARG A 386 21.12 20.83 2.45
C ARG A 386 20.05 21.14 1.41
N THR A 387 20.01 22.38 0.90
CA THR A 387 19.08 22.81 -0.18
C THR A 387 19.84 23.61 -1.23
N SER A 388 19.42 23.56 -2.49
CA SER A 388 19.91 24.49 -3.51
C SER A 388 19.38 25.90 -3.19
N GLY A 389 20.28 26.81 -2.80
CA GLY A 389 19.96 28.20 -2.52
C GLY A 389 19.71 28.98 -3.82
N THR A 390 18.99 30.11 -3.75
CA THR A 390 18.79 30.98 -4.92
C THR A 390 20.04 31.81 -5.26
N THR A 391 21.04 31.79 -4.40
CA THR A 391 22.31 32.53 -4.51
C THR A 391 23.45 31.67 -5.07
N GLY A 392 23.17 30.43 -5.52
CA GLY A 392 24.18 29.46 -5.96
C GLY A 392 24.89 28.73 -4.82
N VAL A 393 24.96 29.33 -3.62
CA VAL A 393 25.50 28.68 -2.42
C VAL A 393 24.42 27.85 -1.73
N PRO A 394 24.65 26.55 -1.46
CA PRO A 394 23.69 25.71 -0.76
C PRO A 394 23.32 26.27 0.63
N LYS A 395 22.10 26.00 1.05
CA LYS A 395 21.61 26.30 2.41
C LYS A 395 21.74 25.05 3.26
N ASP A 396 22.43 25.12 4.39
CA ASP A 396 22.57 24.01 5.34
C ASP A 396 21.69 24.26 6.56
N VAL A 397 20.50 23.65 6.60
CA VAL A 397 19.56 23.82 7.72
C VAL A 397 19.92 22.82 8.82
N PRO A 398 20.16 23.26 10.06
CA PRO A 398 20.46 22.36 11.17
C PRO A 398 19.32 21.34 11.40
N LEU A 399 19.66 20.07 11.63
CA LEU A 399 18.70 19.05 12.06
C LEU A 399 19.03 18.61 13.48
N THR A 400 18.29 19.14 14.45
CA THR A 400 18.44 18.78 15.87
C THR A 400 17.78 17.43 16.19
N PRO A 401 18.20 16.73 17.26
CA PRO A 401 17.52 15.52 17.76
C PRO A 401 16.01 15.71 17.96
N SER A 402 15.59 16.84 18.54
CA SER A 402 14.18 17.17 18.72
C SER A 402 13.45 17.35 17.40
N HIS A 403 14.05 18.03 16.42
CA HIS A 403 13.45 18.17 15.09
C HIS A 403 13.35 16.81 14.38
N LEU A 404 14.37 15.96 14.45
CA LEU A 404 14.32 14.61 13.86
C LEU A 404 13.20 13.76 14.47
N ARG A 405 12.99 13.82 15.79
CA ARG A 405 11.85 13.14 16.45
C ARG A 405 10.50 13.68 15.95
N ALA A 406 10.39 15.00 15.77
CA ALA A 406 9.19 15.63 15.22
C ALA A 406 8.91 15.17 13.78
N LEU A 407 9.91 15.21 12.88
CA LEU A 407 9.77 14.76 11.50
C LEU A 407 9.38 13.28 11.40
N ARG A 408 9.96 12.41 12.23
CA ARG A 408 9.58 10.99 12.31
C ARG A 408 8.11 10.82 12.71
N ARG A 409 7.64 11.57 13.71
CA ARG A 409 6.23 11.54 14.15
C ARG A 409 5.30 12.02 13.03
N VAL A 410 5.61 13.15 12.41
CA VAL A 410 4.82 13.70 11.29
C VAL A 410 4.77 12.72 10.11
N GLN A 411 5.88 12.04 9.80
CA GLN A 411 5.90 10.98 8.78
C GLN A 411 5.02 9.79 9.18
N GLN A 412 5.11 9.32 10.42
CA GLN A 412 4.29 8.20 10.89
C GLN A 412 2.80 8.53 10.82
N ASP A 413 2.42 9.73 11.26
CA ASP A 413 1.04 10.21 11.19
C ASP A 413 0.58 10.33 9.74
N SER A 414 1.41 10.91 8.87
CA SER A 414 1.14 10.95 7.44
C SER A 414 0.86 9.56 6.88
N VAL A 415 1.76 8.60 7.06
CA VAL A 415 1.63 7.21 6.55
C VAL A 415 0.38 6.53 7.12
N ALA A 416 0.05 6.75 8.39
CA ALA A 416 -1.16 6.23 9.01
C ALA A 416 -2.44 6.78 8.36
N PHE A 417 -2.46 8.07 7.99
CA PHE A 417 -3.57 8.64 7.23
C PHE A 417 -3.66 8.07 5.81
N GLN A 418 -2.53 7.80 5.15
CA GLN A 418 -2.54 7.13 3.84
C GLN A 418 -3.15 5.73 3.93
N HIS A 419 -2.73 4.95 4.93
CA HIS A 419 -3.26 3.62 5.18
C HIS A 419 -4.76 3.65 5.49
N ARG A 420 -5.24 4.69 6.20
CA ARG A 420 -6.68 4.85 6.43
C ARG A 420 -7.46 5.08 5.13
N VAL A 421 -6.88 5.82 4.17
CA VAL A 421 -7.52 6.14 2.90
C VAL A 421 -7.48 4.96 1.93
N CYS A 422 -6.37 4.21 1.91
CA CYS A 422 -6.20 3.05 1.04
C CYS A 422 -5.33 1.99 1.76
N PRO A 423 -5.94 1.14 2.60
CA PRO A 423 -5.24 0.05 3.28
C PRO A 423 -4.56 -0.90 2.28
N GLU A 424 -5.20 -1.14 1.14
CA GLU A 424 -4.76 -2.06 0.09
C GLU A 424 -3.43 -1.62 -0.55
N GLY A 425 -3.11 -0.32 -0.47
CA GLY A 425 -1.80 0.20 -0.87
C GLY A 425 -0.65 -0.44 -0.06
N PHE A 426 -0.92 -0.92 1.15
CA PHE A 426 0.09 -1.46 2.05
C PHE A 426 0.11 -2.98 2.13
N GLU A 427 -0.64 -3.71 1.29
CA GLU A 427 -0.72 -5.18 1.31
C GLU A 427 0.39 -5.89 0.50
N GLY A 428 1.19 -5.13 -0.24
CA GLY A 428 2.23 -5.64 -1.10
C GLY A 428 3.55 -4.88 -0.97
N ALA A 429 4.33 -4.94 -2.06
CA ALA A 429 5.61 -4.28 -2.16
C ALA A 429 5.44 -2.77 -2.39
N ILE A 430 6.40 -2.01 -1.85
CA ILE A 430 6.45 -0.56 -1.90
C ILE A 430 7.63 -0.15 -2.78
N VAL A 431 7.37 0.64 -3.81
CA VAL A 431 8.41 1.35 -4.55
C VAL A 431 8.29 2.81 -4.14
N ALA A 432 9.26 3.31 -3.37
CA ALA A 432 9.31 4.70 -2.95
C ALA A 432 10.65 5.30 -3.34
N MET A 433 10.60 6.49 -3.94
CA MET A 433 11.77 7.26 -4.35
C MET A 433 11.91 8.46 -3.43
N VAL A 434 13.05 8.53 -2.76
CA VAL A 434 13.45 9.66 -1.91
C VAL A 434 14.87 10.07 -2.24
N SER A 435 15.22 11.31 -1.93
CA SER A 435 16.60 11.78 -2.03
C SER A 435 17.51 11.11 -0.99
N PRO A 436 18.84 11.08 -1.20
CA PRO A 436 19.78 10.44 -0.29
C PRO A 436 19.73 10.99 1.13
N ALA A 437 20.01 10.13 2.10
CA ALA A 437 20.13 10.53 3.51
C ALA A 437 21.46 11.24 3.78
N CYS A 438 22.53 10.86 3.09
CA CYS A 438 23.87 11.42 3.22
C CYS A 438 24.44 11.64 1.81
N GLU A 439 24.97 12.83 1.56
CA GLU A 439 25.60 13.24 0.30
C GLU A 439 27.07 13.63 0.51
N GLY A 440 27.47 13.92 1.74
CA GLY A 440 28.83 14.26 2.12
C GLY A 440 28.92 14.71 3.57
N ALA A 441 30.05 15.28 3.95
CA ALA A 441 30.32 15.84 5.28
C ALA A 441 30.67 17.33 5.22
N LEU A 442 30.37 18.05 6.30
CA LEU A 442 30.74 19.44 6.53
C LEU A 442 32.05 19.55 7.32
N ALA A 443 32.55 20.77 7.51
CA ALA A 443 33.81 21.05 8.23
C ALA A 443 33.82 20.54 9.68
N ASN A 444 32.66 20.49 10.36
CA ASN A 444 32.51 19.88 11.69
C ASN A 444 32.39 18.35 11.67
N GLY A 445 32.65 17.68 10.54
CA GLY A 445 32.54 16.24 10.38
C GLY A 445 31.10 15.69 10.33
N LYS A 446 30.07 16.54 10.47
CA LYS A 446 28.67 16.12 10.39
C LYS A 446 28.23 15.93 8.95
N SER A 447 27.41 14.92 8.69
CA SER A 447 26.91 14.68 7.35
C SER A 447 25.88 15.74 6.93
N TYR A 448 25.74 15.94 5.62
CA TYR A 448 24.63 16.69 5.04
C TYR A 448 23.85 15.81 4.06
N GLY A 449 22.55 16.06 3.91
CA GLY A 449 21.69 15.27 3.04
C GLY A 449 20.26 15.81 2.98
N SER A 450 19.29 14.95 2.63
CA SER A 450 17.88 15.33 2.52
C SER A 450 17.06 14.86 3.72
N ALA A 451 16.11 15.69 4.19
CA ALA A 451 15.19 15.31 5.26
C ALA A 451 14.39 14.03 4.93
N SER A 452 13.96 13.89 3.66
CA SER A 452 13.26 12.70 3.17
C SER A 452 14.10 11.43 3.26
N GLY A 453 15.40 11.51 2.92
CA GLY A 453 16.32 10.38 3.01
C GLY A 453 16.59 9.97 4.45
N VAL A 454 16.80 10.95 5.34
CA VAL A 454 17.03 10.71 6.77
C VAL A 454 15.84 10.02 7.42
N VAL A 455 14.62 10.46 7.12
CA VAL A 455 13.40 9.82 7.64
C VAL A 455 13.22 8.42 7.07
N ALA A 456 13.45 8.22 5.76
CA ALA A 456 13.34 6.92 5.11
C ALA A 456 14.35 5.89 5.64
N GLY A 457 15.60 6.30 5.88
CA GLY A 457 16.67 5.43 6.41
C GLY A 457 16.38 4.89 7.82
N ASN A 458 15.45 5.51 8.55
CA ASN A 458 15.04 5.11 9.91
C ASN A 458 13.73 4.30 9.93
N THR A 459 13.31 3.75 8.79
CA THR A 459 12.14 2.89 8.70
C THR A 459 12.36 1.60 9.50
N PRO A 460 11.39 1.13 10.33
CA PRO A 460 11.53 -0.10 11.10
C PRO A 460 11.82 -1.33 10.23
N VAL A 461 12.65 -2.27 10.72
CA VAL A 461 13.08 -3.49 10.00
C VAL A 461 11.90 -4.32 9.47
N SER A 462 10.81 -4.40 10.24
CA SER A 462 9.59 -5.11 9.82
C SER A 462 8.92 -4.52 8.57
N VAL A 463 9.12 -3.22 8.31
CA VAL A 463 8.59 -2.50 7.14
C VAL A 463 9.63 -2.43 6.02
N GLN A 464 10.93 -2.38 6.33
CA GLN A 464 12.02 -2.34 5.34
C GLN A 464 11.91 -3.49 4.32
N GLY A 465 11.48 -4.68 4.76
CA GLY A 465 11.28 -5.83 3.88
C GLY A 465 10.21 -5.66 2.80
N LYS A 466 9.35 -4.63 2.90
CA LYS A 466 8.34 -4.30 1.89
C LYS A 466 8.88 -3.38 0.80
N PHE A 467 9.96 -2.63 1.08
CA PHE A 467 10.56 -1.74 0.09
C PHE A 467 11.36 -2.54 -0.94
N VAL A 468 11.03 -2.33 -2.21
CA VAL A 468 11.72 -2.99 -3.32
C VAL A 468 13.13 -2.43 -3.51
N VAL A 469 13.25 -1.10 -3.42
CA VAL A 469 14.49 -0.36 -3.69
C VAL A 469 15.30 -0.22 -2.40
N PRO A 470 16.53 -0.76 -2.35
CA PRO A 470 17.45 -0.53 -1.24
C PRO A 470 17.85 0.95 -1.13
N ALA A 471 18.09 1.44 0.08
CA ALA A 471 18.50 2.84 0.31
C ALA A 471 19.79 3.21 -0.46
N ALA A 472 20.73 2.27 -0.62
CA ALA A 472 21.97 2.47 -1.38
C ALA A 472 21.73 2.76 -2.87
N VAL A 473 20.64 2.27 -3.47
CA VAL A 473 20.31 2.59 -4.87
C VAL A 473 19.95 4.07 -5.03
N LEU A 474 19.41 4.69 -3.99
CA LEU A 474 18.97 6.09 -4.04
C LEU A 474 20.15 7.08 -4.03
N SER A 475 21.35 6.66 -3.61
CA SER A 475 22.57 7.47 -3.62
C SER A 475 23.33 7.45 -4.95
N ILE A 476 22.84 6.75 -5.98
CA ILE A 476 23.44 6.80 -7.31
C ILE A 476 23.29 8.21 -7.89
N SER A 477 24.41 8.86 -8.19
CA SER A 477 24.45 10.21 -8.77
C SER A 477 23.89 10.25 -10.18
N GLU A 478 24.17 9.23 -11.01
CA GLU A 478 23.68 9.18 -12.37
C GLU A 478 22.19 8.75 -12.41
N SER A 479 21.31 9.71 -12.70
CA SER A 479 19.85 9.55 -12.70
C SER A 479 19.34 8.42 -13.61
N ARG A 480 19.89 8.31 -14.84
CA ARG A 480 19.44 7.30 -15.81
C ARG A 480 19.74 5.88 -15.30
N VAL A 481 20.98 5.63 -14.87
CA VAL A 481 21.40 4.34 -14.29
C VAL A 481 20.58 4.01 -13.04
N LYS A 482 20.39 4.99 -12.16
CA LYS A 482 19.56 4.86 -10.95
C LYS A 482 18.15 4.37 -11.27
N TYR A 483 17.45 5.02 -12.20
CA TYR A 483 16.08 4.65 -12.52
C TYR A 483 15.96 3.34 -13.28
N LEU A 484 16.90 2.99 -14.15
CA LEU A 484 16.94 1.69 -14.80
C LEU A 484 17.16 0.56 -13.79
N LEU A 485 18.02 0.77 -12.79
CA LEU A 485 18.20 -0.20 -11.70
C LEU A 485 16.94 -0.30 -10.82
N VAL A 486 16.28 0.83 -10.51
CA VAL A 486 14.99 0.83 -9.80
C VAL A 486 13.93 0.06 -10.59
N LEU A 487 13.82 0.29 -11.91
CA LEU A 487 12.91 -0.44 -12.80
C LEU A 487 13.21 -1.93 -12.77
N ARG A 488 14.48 -2.32 -12.98
CA ARG A 488 14.91 -3.72 -12.97
C ARG A 488 14.50 -4.45 -11.69
N LEU A 489 14.62 -3.79 -10.53
CA LEU A 489 14.19 -4.33 -9.25
C LEU A 489 12.66 -4.35 -9.10
N ALA A 490 11.96 -3.33 -9.59
CA ALA A 490 10.51 -3.17 -9.49
C ALA A 490 9.72 -4.11 -10.42
N ILE A 491 10.17 -4.34 -11.65
CA ILE A 491 9.48 -5.22 -12.61
C ILE A 491 9.56 -6.70 -12.22
N ALA A 492 10.55 -7.07 -11.40
CA ALA A 492 10.65 -8.40 -10.80
C ALA A 492 9.54 -8.68 -9.76
N ARG A 493 8.81 -7.64 -9.32
CA ARG A 493 7.75 -7.75 -8.31
C ARG A 493 6.38 -7.55 -8.95
N ARG A 494 5.55 -8.59 -8.94
CA ARG A 494 4.13 -8.51 -9.38
C ARG A 494 3.20 -7.89 -8.33
N ASP A 495 3.65 -7.90 -7.07
CA ASP A 495 2.87 -7.51 -5.91
C ASP A 495 3.12 -6.06 -5.48
N VAL A 496 3.59 -5.18 -6.37
CA VAL A 496 3.72 -3.75 -6.06
C VAL A 496 2.32 -3.14 -5.88
N THR A 497 2.02 -2.67 -4.68
CA THR A 497 0.72 -2.07 -4.31
C THR A 497 0.82 -0.55 -4.08
N TYR A 498 2.03 -0.05 -3.85
CA TYR A 498 2.32 1.35 -3.53
C TYR A 498 3.43 1.90 -4.42
N LEU A 499 3.17 3.05 -5.05
CA LEU A 499 4.21 3.90 -5.66
C LEU A 499 4.30 5.25 -4.95
N GLY A 500 5.49 5.66 -4.55
CA GLY A 500 5.75 6.96 -3.93
C GLY A 500 6.88 7.72 -4.60
N ALA A 501 6.64 8.96 -4.97
CA ALA A 501 7.67 9.90 -5.42
C ALA A 501 7.23 11.32 -5.08
N ALA A 502 8.14 12.20 -4.64
CA ALA A 502 7.75 13.58 -4.36
C ALA A 502 7.18 14.28 -5.60
N ASN A 503 7.88 14.18 -6.74
CA ASN A 503 7.44 14.76 -8.00
C ASN A 503 6.81 13.70 -8.93
N PRO A 504 5.61 13.94 -9.49
CA PRO A 504 4.98 13.03 -10.46
C PRO A 504 5.83 12.79 -11.72
N THR A 505 6.68 13.74 -12.13
CA THR A 505 7.56 13.55 -13.29
C THR A 505 8.51 12.37 -13.12
N THR A 506 8.93 12.05 -11.89
CA THR A 506 9.76 10.88 -11.62
C THR A 506 9.06 9.58 -12.02
N LEU A 507 7.75 9.46 -11.78
CA LEU A 507 6.96 8.30 -12.19
C LEU A 507 6.80 8.22 -13.71
N LEU A 508 6.65 9.38 -14.36
CA LEU A 508 6.62 9.49 -15.82
C LEU A 508 7.98 9.11 -16.45
N THR A 509 9.09 9.53 -15.85
CA THR A 509 10.44 9.13 -16.27
C THR A 509 10.64 7.63 -16.16
N LEU A 510 10.15 6.98 -15.09
CA LEU A 510 10.24 5.52 -14.96
C LEU A 510 9.51 4.80 -16.10
N ILE A 511 8.27 5.16 -16.41
CA ILE A 511 7.54 4.48 -17.49
C ILE A 511 8.13 4.80 -18.87
N LYS A 512 8.67 6.01 -19.07
CA LYS A 512 9.43 6.37 -20.27
C LYS A 512 10.66 5.47 -20.44
N LEU A 513 11.52 5.39 -19.42
CA LEU A 513 12.72 4.56 -19.44
C LEU A 513 12.41 3.07 -19.60
N TYR A 514 11.31 2.59 -19.01
CA TYR A 514 10.86 1.23 -19.26
C TYR A 514 10.59 1.01 -20.75
N ARG A 515 9.83 1.91 -21.40
CA ARG A 515 9.50 1.82 -22.83
C ARG A 515 10.72 1.86 -23.75
N GLU A 516 11.73 2.65 -23.39
CA GLU A 516 12.98 2.75 -24.15
C GLU A 516 13.87 1.50 -24.03
N HIS A 517 13.88 0.84 -22.85
CA HIS A 517 14.82 -0.25 -22.53
C HIS A 517 14.08 -1.57 -22.23
N GLN A 518 12.94 -1.82 -22.90
CA GLN A 518 12.10 -2.99 -22.59
C GLN A 518 12.86 -4.30 -22.82
N VAL A 519 13.60 -4.40 -23.92
CA VAL A 519 14.30 -5.62 -24.34
C VAL A 519 15.40 -5.96 -23.35
N GLU A 520 16.22 -4.97 -22.98
CA GLU A 520 17.31 -5.10 -22.03
C GLU A 520 16.79 -5.48 -20.65
N LEU A 521 15.76 -4.78 -20.15
CA LEU A 521 15.17 -5.04 -18.83
C LEU A 521 14.50 -6.42 -18.73
N ILE A 522 13.85 -6.89 -19.80
CA ILE A 522 13.24 -8.23 -19.85
C ILE A 522 14.34 -9.31 -19.91
N THR A 523 15.40 -9.07 -20.69
CA THR A 523 16.54 -9.99 -20.79
C THR A 523 17.27 -10.12 -19.46
N ASP A 524 17.54 -9.00 -18.81
CA ASP A 524 18.11 -8.95 -17.47
C ASP A 524 17.24 -9.66 -16.43
N LEU A 525 15.91 -9.55 -16.57
CA LEU A 525 14.98 -10.26 -15.70
C LEU A 525 15.07 -11.77 -15.90
N ARG A 526 15.19 -12.22 -17.15
CA ARG A 526 15.36 -13.62 -17.51
C ARG A 526 16.68 -14.20 -16.97
N GLN A 527 17.76 -13.43 -17.02
CA GLN A 527 19.11 -13.88 -16.65
C GLN A 527 19.49 -13.60 -15.19
N GLY A 528 18.78 -12.70 -14.51
CA GLY A 528 19.14 -12.27 -13.16
C GLY A 528 20.27 -11.26 -13.10
N THR A 529 20.50 -10.52 -14.19
CA THR A 529 21.57 -9.55 -14.36
C THR A 529 21.06 -8.11 -14.32
N PHE A 530 21.99 -7.17 -14.48
CA PHE A 530 21.70 -5.78 -14.79
C PHE A 530 22.69 -5.29 -15.88
N PHE A 531 22.17 -4.83 -17.02
CA PHE A 531 22.97 -4.52 -18.21
C PHE A 531 23.91 -3.32 -18.06
N LEU A 532 23.69 -2.47 -17.07
CA LEU A 532 24.57 -1.34 -16.71
C LEU A 532 25.29 -1.57 -15.37
N ALA A 533 25.56 -2.83 -14.99
CA ALA A 533 26.19 -3.16 -13.72
C ALA A 533 27.58 -2.53 -13.52
N ASP A 534 28.32 -2.34 -14.61
CA ASP A 534 29.62 -1.67 -14.68
C ASP A 534 29.56 -0.18 -14.30
N ARG A 535 28.42 0.47 -14.52
CA ARG A 535 28.17 1.88 -14.19
C ARG A 535 27.60 2.10 -12.79
N VAL A 536 27.37 1.03 -12.04
CA VAL A 536 26.84 1.10 -10.67
C VAL A 536 27.99 0.95 -9.67
N PRO A 537 28.10 1.83 -8.66
CA PRO A 537 29.10 1.67 -7.59
C PRO A 537 29.07 0.29 -6.93
N SER A 538 30.25 -0.25 -6.59
CA SER A 538 30.41 -1.63 -6.13
C SER A 538 29.69 -1.94 -4.82
N ASP A 539 29.61 -0.97 -3.91
CA ASP A 539 28.85 -1.03 -2.66
C ASP A 539 27.34 -1.11 -2.91
N VAL A 540 26.85 -0.36 -3.90
CA VAL A 540 25.44 -0.39 -4.32
C VAL A 540 25.11 -1.73 -4.99
N MET A 541 25.99 -2.24 -5.86
CA MET A 541 25.82 -3.56 -6.47
C MET A 541 25.82 -4.69 -5.42
N LYS A 542 26.67 -4.60 -4.40
CA LYS A 542 26.65 -5.53 -3.27
C LYS A 542 25.30 -5.52 -2.53
N ALA A 543 24.70 -4.33 -2.36
CA ALA A 543 23.39 -4.18 -1.71
C ALA A 543 22.20 -4.68 -2.56
N THR A 544 22.34 -4.73 -3.89
CA THR A 544 21.29 -5.18 -4.82
C THR A 544 21.42 -6.64 -5.26
N ARG A 545 22.59 -7.28 -5.10
CA ARG A 545 22.88 -8.64 -5.58
C ARG A 545 21.84 -9.68 -5.17
N SER A 546 21.35 -9.65 -3.92
CA SER A 546 20.33 -10.60 -3.43
C SER A 546 18.93 -10.39 -4.04
N ARG A 547 18.71 -9.25 -4.71
CA ARG A 547 17.45 -8.86 -5.35
C ARG A 547 17.49 -8.93 -6.88
N LEU A 548 18.67 -9.02 -7.48
CA LEU A 548 18.86 -9.27 -8.91
C LEU A 548 18.89 -10.78 -9.16
N TYR A 549 17.72 -11.35 -9.41
CA TYR A 549 17.56 -12.77 -9.67
C TYR A 549 16.85 -13.04 -10.98
N ALA A 550 17.10 -14.23 -11.53
CA ALA A 550 16.44 -14.73 -12.73
C ALA A 550 14.97 -15.06 -12.43
N ASP A 551 14.08 -14.51 -13.22
CA ASP A 551 12.64 -14.79 -13.21
C ASP A 551 12.12 -14.93 -14.65
N PRO A 552 12.35 -16.08 -15.30
CA PRO A 552 11.94 -16.32 -16.67
C PRO A 552 10.43 -16.21 -16.88
N VAL A 553 9.63 -16.60 -15.88
CA VAL A 553 8.15 -16.55 -15.93
C VAL A 553 7.65 -15.10 -15.96
N GLN A 554 8.24 -14.22 -15.16
CA GLN A 554 7.92 -12.80 -15.24
C GLN A 554 8.47 -12.16 -16.51
N ALA A 555 9.65 -12.55 -16.98
CA ALA A 555 10.20 -12.07 -18.24
C ALA A 555 9.27 -12.42 -19.43
N GLU A 556 8.76 -13.65 -19.51
CA GLU A 556 7.83 -14.08 -20.56
C GLU A 556 6.49 -13.34 -20.50
N ARG A 557 5.97 -13.04 -19.30
CA ARG A 557 4.79 -12.18 -19.17
C ARG A 557 5.05 -10.77 -19.72
N LEU A 558 6.19 -10.18 -19.40
CA LEU A 558 6.54 -8.84 -19.89
C LEU A 558 6.79 -8.84 -21.40
N GLU A 559 7.32 -9.94 -21.96
CA GLU A 559 7.46 -10.13 -23.41
C GLU A 559 6.09 -10.16 -24.09
N ARG A 560 5.14 -10.92 -23.55
CA ARG A 560 3.74 -10.91 -24.03
C ARG A 560 3.12 -9.52 -23.95
N LEU A 561 3.32 -8.82 -22.83
CA LEU A 561 2.81 -7.47 -22.65
C LEU A 561 3.40 -6.50 -23.68
N ARG A 562 4.70 -6.64 -24.00
CA ARG A 562 5.37 -5.88 -25.04
C ARG A 562 4.78 -6.13 -26.43
N THR A 563 4.44 -7.37 -26.75
CA THR A 563 3.87 -7.73 -28.07
C THR A 563 2.39 -7.34 -28.20
N GLU A 564 1.61 -7.47 -27.13
CA GLU A 564 0.16 -7.25 -27.15
C GLU A 564 -0.24 -5.77 -26.99
N CYS A 565 0.60 -4.96 -26.33
CA CYS A 565 0.28 -3.57 -26.03
C CYS A 565 1.21 -2.60 -26.78
N PRO A 566 0.69 -1.79 -27.74
CA PRO A 566 1.49 -0.80 -28.46
C PRO A 566 2.19 0.23 -27.55
N LYS A 567 1.58 0.54 -26.40
CA LYS A 567 2.13 1.45 -25.39
C LYS A 567 1.83 0.91 -23.99
N VAL A 568 2.80 0.22 -23.39
CA VAL A 568 2.69 -0.28 -22.01
C VAL A 568 2.58 0.89 -21.02
N ARG A 569 1.55 0.90 -20.16
CA ARG A 569 1.37 1.90 -19.10
C ARG A 569 1.77 1.37 -17.74
N ILE A 570 1.84 2.26 -16.74
CA ILE A 570 2.08 1.88 -15.33
C ILE A 570 1.02 0.87 -14.86
N ALA A 571 -0.24 1.06 -15.24
CA ALA A 571 -1.34 0.16 -14.90
C ALA A 571 -1.18 -1.26 -15.41
N ASP A 572 -0.54 -1.42 -16.57
CA ASP A 572 -0.37 -2.71 -17.23
C ASP A 572 0.86 -3.44 -16.67
N LEU A 573 1.92 -2.69 -16.36
CA LEU A 573 3.14 -3.19 -15.74
C LEU A 573 2.88 -3.71 -14.31
N TRP A 574 2.17 -2.93 -13.50
CA TRP A 574 1.83 -3.26 -12.11
C TRP A 574 0.33 -3.11 -11.83
N PRO A 575 -0.48 -4.12 -12.21
CA PRO A 575 -1.94 -4.08 -12.04
C PRO A 575 -2.39 -4.10 -10.56
N SER A 576 -1.50 -4.50 -9.65
CA SER A 576 -1.75 -4.58 -8.21
C SER A 576 -1.67 -3.23 -7.49
N ILE A 577 -1.19 -2.16 -8.14
CA ILE A 577 -1.08 -0.84 -7.50
C ILE A 577 -2.45 -0.35 -7.07
N ARG A 578 -2.53 0.14 -5.83
CA ARG A 578 -3.74 0.75 -5.25
C ARG A 578 -3.52 2.19 -4.84
N LEU A 579 -2.30 2.54 -4.41
CA LEU A 579 -1.98 3.85 -3.90
C LEU A 579 -0.75 4.45 -4.59
N ILE A 580 -0.88 5.70 -5.01
CA ILE A 580 0.19 6.53 -5.55
C ILE A 580 0.27 7.79 -4.71
N VAL A 581 1.44 8.07 -4.14
CA VAL A 581 1.65 9.24 -3.29
C VAL A 581 2.66 10.18 -3.94
N THR A 582 2.20 11.38 -4.29
CA THR A 582 3.01 12.39 -4.99
C THR A 582 2.43 13.80 -4.82
N TRP A 583 3.19 14.84 -5.18
CA TRP A 583 2.67 16.21 -5.22
C TRP A 583 1.65 16.38 -6.34
N THR A 584 0.55 17.05 -6.01
CA THR A 584 -0.57 17.30 -6.94
C THR A 584 -0.92 18.79 -7.08
N CYS A 585 -0.23 19.66 -6.34
CA CYS A 585 -0.46 21.11 -6.32
C CYS A 585 0.62 21.86 -7.12
N ALA A 586 0.34 23.13 -7.44
CA ALA A 586 1.25 24.03 -8.17
C ALA A 586 1.71 23.43 -9.52
N SER A 587 2.98 23.65 -9.91
CA SER A 587 3.57 23.15 -11.14
C SER A 587 3.50 21.62 -11.30
N ALA A 588 3.41 20.85 -10.19
CA ALA A 588 3.22 19.41 -10.25
C ALA A 588 1.83 19.00 -10.81
N GLY A 589 0.83 19.87 -10.71
CA GLY A 589 -0.53 19.60 -11.19
C GLY A 589 -0.59 19.23 -12.67
N VAL A 590 0.24 19.87 -13.51
CA VAL A 590 0.33 19.60 -14.96
C VAL A 590 0.78 18.15 -15.21
N ALA A 591 1.87 17.73 -14.57
CA ALA A 591 2.40 16.37 -14.70
C ALA A 591 1.47 15.29 -14.10
N VAL A 592 0.63 15.64 -13.11
CA VAL A 592 -0.38 14.72 -12.58
C VAL A 592 -1.44 14.37 -13.62
N ASP A 593 -1.82 15.30 -14.49
CA ASP A 593 -2.81 15.03 -15.54
C ASP A 593 -2.26 14.00 -16.55
N THR A 594 -0.99 14.16 -16.97
CA THR A 594 -0.29 13.14 -17.78
C THR A 594 -0.16 11.82 -17.03
N LEU A 595 0.16 11.85 -15.74
CA LEU A 595 0.26 10.64 -14.92
C LEU A 595 -1.07 9.90 -14.85
N ARG A 596 -2.22 10.58 -14.75
CA ARG A 596 -3.54 9.91 -14.72
C ARG A 596 -3.80 9.05 -15.96
N ALA A 597 -3.29 9.43 -17.14
CA ALA A 597 -3.43 8.63 -18.36
C ALA A 597 -2.65 7.30 -18.30
N GLU A 598 -1.63 7.21 -17.46
CA GLU A 598 -0.82 5.99 -17.25
C GLU A 598 -1.45 5.01 -16.24
N LEU A 599 -2.56 5.38 -15.61
CA LEU A 599 -3.14 4.69 -14.45
C LEU A 599 -4.52 4.08 -14.76
N SER A 600 -4.92 3.10 -13.94
CA SER A 600 -6.27 2.56 -13.96
C SER A 600 -7.19 3.30 -12.98
N LYS A 601 -8.51 3.22 -13.19
CA LYS A 601 -9.52 3.79 -12.27
C LYS A 601 -9.45 3.23 -10.84
N ARG A 602 -8.79 2.09 -10.64
CA ARG A 602 -8.60 1.44 -9.33
C ARG A 602 -7.46 2.04 -8.52
N MET A 603 -6.59 2.82 -9.15
CA MET A 603 -5.40 3.43 -8.53
C MET A 603 -5.75 4.82 -8.01
N ARG A 604 -5.43 5.09 -6.74
CA ARG A 604 -5.70 6.37 -6.08
C ARG A 604 -4.43 7.21 -6.03
N ILE A 605 -4.49 8.43 -6.55
CA ILE A 605 -3.46 9.45 -6.32
C ILE A 605 -3.80 10.19 -5.03
N MET A 606 -2.81 10.32 -4.15
CA MET A 606 -2.96 11.05 -2.90
C MET A 606 -1.81 12.05 -2.74
N GLU A 607 -2.17 13.28 -2.38
CA GLU A 607 -1.24 14.38 -2.15
C GLU A 607 -0.24 14.03 -1.03
N LEU A 608 1.05 14.20 -1.29
CA LEU A 608 2.14 13.96 -0.33
C LEU A 608 2.13 14.99 0.82
N GLY A 609 1.60 16.18 0.55
CA GLY A 609 1.53 17.31 1.47
C GLY A 609 2.58 18.37 1.13
N TYR A 610 2.47 19.51 1.80
CA TYR A 610 3.41 20.61 1.65
C TYR A 610 4.70 20.28 2.42
N ILE A 611 5.77 20.02 1.68
CA ILE A 611 7.08 19.63 2.19
C ILE A 611 8.15 20.52 1.54
N SER A 612 9.04 21.04 2.38
CA SER A 612 10.27 21.71 1.97
C SER A 612 11.47 21.03 2.63
N SER A 613 12.67 21.53 2.35
CA SER A 613 13.88 21.04 3.02
C SER A 613 14.01 21.62 4.43
N GLU A 614 13.47 22.81 4.67
CA GLU A 614 13.45 23.46 5.97
C GLU A 614 12.52 22.75 6.96
N PHE A 615 11.36 22.26 6.50
CA PHE A 615 10.41 21.54 7.33
C PHE A 615 9.32 20.80 6.53
N ARG A 616 8.53 20.00 7.24
CA ARG A 616 7.28 19.43 6.71
C ARG A 616 6.10 20.26 7.18
N GLY A 617 5.49 21.02 6.27
CA GLY A 617 4.47 22.00 6.61
C GLY A 617 3.05 21.46 6.73
N THR A 618 2.67 20.43 5.97
CA THR A 618 1.35 19.80 6.14
C THR A 618 1.37 18.27 6.07
N ILE A 619 0.29 17.66 6.59
CA ILE A 619 -0.07 16.26 6.38
C ILE A 619 -1.41 16.16 5.65
N THR A 620 -1.51 15.21 4.72
CA THR A 620 -2.75 14.96 3.97
C THR A 620 -3.64 13.98 4.73
N ILE A 621 -4.86 14.41 5.07
CA ILE A 621 -5.85 13.60 5.80
C ILE A 621 -6.89 12.92 4.90
N GLY A 622 -6.78 13.09 3.58
CA GLY A 622 -7.59 12.38 2.58
C GLY A 622 -9.03 12.90 2.36
N ARG A 623 -9.41 14.04 2.94
CA ARG A 623 -10.78 14.59 2.84
C ARG A 623 -11.02 15.54 1.66
N ARG A 624 -9.99 16.23 1.18
CA ARG A 624 -10.04 17.16 0.03
C ARG A 624 -8.74 17.10 -0.73
N ALA A 625 -8.82 17.04 -2.06
CA ALA A 625 -7.64 17.07 -2.92
C ALA A 625 -6.83 18.35 -2.69
N GLY A 626 -5.51 18.23 -2.57
CA GLY A 626 -4.58 19.36 -2.45
C GLY A 626 -4.70 20.19 -1.16
N SER A 627 -5.44 19.75 -0.14
CA SER A 627 -5.57 20.46 1.14
C SER A 627 -4.90 19.66 2.27
N GLY A 628 -3.94 20.28 2.95
CA GLY A 628 -3.20 19.65 4.05
C GLY A 628 -3.49 20.31 5.40
N LEU A 629 -3.47 19.49 6.45
CA LEU A 629 -3.50 19.98 7.84
C LEU A 629 -2.09 20.46 8.21
N PRO A 630 -1.92 21.71 8.68
CA PRO A 630 -0.63 22.21 9.15
C PRO A 630 -0.03 21.34 10.24
N THR A 631 1.30 21.26 10.30
CA THR A 631 2.03 20.58 11.39
C THR A 631 2.20 21.52 12.59
N PHE A 632 1.09 22.12 13.03
CA PHE A 632 1.02 23.20 14.04
C PHE A 632 1.39 22.76 15.46
N ASP A 633 1.52 21.45 15.69
CA ASP A 633 2.07 20.87 16.92
C ASP A 633 3.61 20.78 16.91
N THR A 634 4.27 21.17 15.80
CA THR A 634 5.73 21.10 15.63
C THR A 634 6.37 22.39 15.12
N HIS A 635 5.64 23.18 14.33
CA HIS A 635 6.11 24.45 13.79
C HIS A 635 5.14 25.57 14.18
N PHE A 636 5.67 26.74 14.49
CA PHE A 636 4.87 27.95 14.69
C PHE A 636 4.69 28.67 13.36
N PHE A 637 3.44 28.97 13.00
CA PHE A 637 3.08 29.55 11.71
C PHE A 637 2.60 30.99 11.88
N GLU A 638 3.17 31.87 11.07
CA GLU A 638 2.73 33.23 10.83
C GLU A 638 2.39 33.39 9.34
N PHE A 639 1.51 34.33 9.05
CA PHE A 639 0.99 34.57 7.72
C PHE A 639 1.04 36.06 7.39
N VAL A 640 1.26 36.40 6.13
CA VAL A 640 1.03 37.76 5.62
C VAL A 640 0.17 37.65 4.38
N GLU A 641 -0.93 38.40 4.32
CA GLU A 641 -1.76 38.46 3.12
C GLU A 641 -0.90 38.88 1.92
N ARG A 642 -1.02 38.15 0.81
CA ARG A 642 -0.17 38.37 -0.37
C ARG A 642 -0.23 39.82 -0.83
N ASP A 643 -1.44 40.36 -1.00
CA ASP A 643 -1.67 41.73 -1.48
C ASP A 643 -1.01 42.79 -0.58
N ARG A 644 -0.99 42.54 0.75
CA ARG A 644 -0.36 43.43 1.74
C ARG A 644 1.16 43.37 1.70
N TRP A 645 1.71 42.16 1.58
CA TRP A 645 3.14 41.97 1.39
C TRP A 645 3.62 42.67 0.11
N ASP A 646 2.89 42.48 -0.99
CA ASP A 646 3.20 43.02 -2.30
C ASP A 646 3.02 44.54 -2.39
N ALA A 647 2.26 45.14 -1.47
CA ALA A 647 2.11 46.58 -1.29
C ALA A 647 3.21 47.19 -0.40
N GLY A 648 4.12 46.38 0.17
CA GLY A 648 5.15 46.86 1.10
C GLY A 648 4.63 47.16 2.51
N GLU A 649 3.40 46.75 2.83
CA GLU A 649 2.73 46.97 4.12
C GLU A 649 2.40 45.65 4.82
N PRO A 650 3.40 44.82 5.17
CA PRO A 650 3.15 43.48 5.68
C PRO A 650 2.45 43.54 7.06
N ARG A 651 1.27 42.92 7.13
CA ARG A 651 0.60 42.64 8.40
C ARG A 651 0.78 41.16 8.75
N TYR A 652 1.53 40.90 9.81
CA TYR A 652 1.74 39.55 10.33
C TYR A 652 0.52 39.07 11.11
N LEU A 653 0.02 37.90 10.71
CA LEU A 653 -1.19 37.28 11.23
C LEU A 653 -0.86 35.91 11.83
N THR A 654 -1.56 35.57 12.91
CA THR A 654 -1.54 34.22 13.49
C THR A 654 -2.61 33.32 12.87
N MET A 655 -2.53 32.02 13.17
CA MET A 655 -3.36 30.98 12.55
C MET A 655 -4.88 31.16 12.74
N ASP A 656 -5.31 31.85 13.80
CA ASP A 656 -6.70 32.21 14.10
C ASP A 656 -7.20 33.44 13.33
N GLN A 657 -6.30 34.21 12.70
CA GLN A 657 -6.62 35.47 12.03
C GLN A 657 -6.69 35.34 10.50
N VAL A 658 -6.44 34.14 9.95
CA VAL A 658 -6.49 33.91 8.50
C VAL A 658 -7.92 33.64 8.03
N HIS A 659 -8.18 33.93 6.76
CA HIS A 659 -9.50 33.79 6.15
C HIS A 659 -9.50 32.80 4.99
N LYS A 660 -10.57 32.02 4.87
CA LYS A 660 -10.77 31.08 3.76
C LYS A 660 -10.78 31.84 2.42
N GLY A 661 -10.11 31.27 1.43
CA GLY A 661 -10.06 31.76 0.05
C GLY A 661 -8.92 32.75 -0.22
N ARG A 662 -8.25 33.24 0.83
CA ARG A 662 -7.14 34.18 0.72
C ARG A 662 -5.80 33.46 0.57
N ASP A 663 -4.87 34.15 -0.09
CA ASP A 663 -3.49 33.73 -0.31
C ASP A 663 -2.56 34.45 0.68
N TYR A 664 -1.66 33.68 1.29
CA TYR A 664 -0.74 34.18 2.30
C TYR A 664 0.69 33.75 2.01
N TYR A 665 1.62 34.66 2.22
CA TYR A 665 3.01 34.32 2.44
C TYR A 665 3.17 33.62 3.79
N LEU A 666 3.95 32.55 3.80
CA LEU A 666 4.22 31.76 5.00
C LEU A 666 5.51 32.23 5.68
N ILE A 667 5.41 32.44 7.00
CA ILE A 667 6.55 32.65 7.88
C ILE A 667 6.51 31.56 8.94
N VAL A 668 7.66 30.94 9.22
CA VAL A 668 7.70 29.76 10.08
C VAL A 668 8.78 29.88 11.14
N THR A 669 8.47 29.47 12.37
CA THR A 669 9.49 29.18 13.39
C THR A 669 9.60 27.67 13.60
N THR A 670 10.80 27.12 13.41
CA THR A 670 11.06 25.67 13.44
C THR A 670 11.86 25.23 14.67
N PRO A 671 11.79 23.95 15.06
CA PRO A 671 12.67 23.38 16.09
C PRO A 671 14.17 23.34 15.71
N SER A 672 14.51 23.64 14.45
CA SER A 672 15.88 23.76 13.94
C SER A 672 16.47 25.16 14.07
N GLY A 673 15.80 26.08 14.74
CA GLY A 673 16.33 27.43 14.98
C GLY A 673 16.18 28.38 13.79
N LEU A 674 15.29 28.05 12.84
CA LEU A 674 14.80 29.06 11.90
C LEU A 674 13.71 29.84 12.64
N TYR A 675 13.99 31.09 13.04
CA TYR A 675 13.06 31.95 13.78
C TYR A 675 12.45 32.98 12.86
N ARG A 676 11.11 33.06 12.84
CA ARG A 676 10.33 33.93 11.92
C ARG A 676 10.88 33.90 10.49
N TYR A 677 11.17 32.70 10.01
CA TYR A 677 11.82 32.48 8.73
C TYR A 677 10.84 32.68 7.58
N PHE A 678 11.16 33.61 6.70
CA PHE A 678 10.44 33.86 5.46
C PHE A 678 10.88 32.82 4.41
N ILE A 679 10.12 31.74 4.29
CA ILE A 679 10.40 30.67 3.32
C ILE A 679 10.10 31.08 1.87
N ASN A 680 9.43 32.22 1.68
CA ASN A 680 9.01 32.74 0.37
C ASN A 680 8.09 31.76 -0.38
N ASP A 681 7.18 31.11 0.34
CA ASP A 681 6.14 30.23 -0.21
C ASP A 681 4.75 30.86 0.03
N VAL A 682 3.89 30.76 -0.98
CA VAL A 682 2.51 31.24 -0.93
C VAL A 682 1.56 30.04 -0.74
N VAL A 683 0.68 30.14 0.25
CA VAL A 683 -0.33 29.15 0.58
C VAL A 683 -1.73 29.75 0.55
N LYS A 684 -2.70 28.96 0.10
CA LYS A 684 -4.13 29.29 0.12
C LYS A 684 -4.81 28.61 1.31
N VAL A 685 -5.61 29.37 2.06
CA VAL A 685 -6.50 28.79 3.07
C VAL A 685 -7.73 28.23 2.39
N THR A 686 -7.84 26.91 2.32
CA THR A 686 -8.93 26.22 1.58
C THR A 686 -10.19 26.00 2.42
N GLY A 687 -10.08 26.17 3.73
CA GLY A 687 -11.15 26.00 4.70
C GLY A 687 -10.59 25.70 6.07
N PHE A 688 -11.44 25.23 6.97
CA PHE A 688 -11.08 24.94 8.36
C PHE A 688 -11.54 23.54 8.75
N LEU A 689 -10.75 22.90 9.62
CA LEU A 689 -11.14 21.70 10.34
C LEU A 689 -11.17 22.07 11.83
N HIS A 690 -12.38 22.14 12.39
CA HIS A 690 -12.64 22.89 13.64
C HIS A 690 -12.14 24.34 13.48
N ALA A 691 -11.29 24.84 14.39
CA ALA A 691 -10.71 26.17 14.31
C ALA A 691 -9.37 26.21 13.53
N THR A 692 -8.87 25.06 13.05
CA THR A 692 -7.56 24.99 12.38
C THR A 692 -7.69 25.17 10.87
N PRO A 693 -6.97 26.13 10.24
CA PRO A 693 -7.00 26.31 8.79
C PRO A 693 -6.33 25.15 8.05
N LEU A 694 -6.87 24.83 6.87
CA LEU A 694 -6.29 23.87 5.93
C LEU A 694 -5.53 24.62 4.84
N LEU A 695 -4.27 24.25 4.63
CA LEU A 695 -3.38 24.95 3.71
C LEU A 695 -3.19 24.15 2.42
N LYS A 696 -3.26 24.86 1.29
CA LYS A 696 -2.87 24.37 -0.02
C LYS A 696 -1.67 25.17 -0.52
N PHE A 697 -0.60 24.48 -0.90
CA PHE A 697 0.54 25.14 -1.54
C PHE A 697 0.14 25.66 -2.92
N MET A 698 0.45 26.93 -3.20
CA MET A 698 0.11 27.58 -4.46
C MET A 698 1.34 27.72 -5.35
N GLN A 699 2.37 28.41 -4.86
CA GLN A 699 3.61 28.69 -5.60
C GLN A 699 4.70 29.20 -4.67
N LYS A 700 5.93 29.32 -5.18
CA LYS A 700 6.96 30.16 -4.55
C LYS A 700 6.68 31.63 -4.85
N GLY A 701 7.02 32.52 -3.93
CA GLY A 701 6.89 33.96 -4.12
C GLY A 701 7.73 34.52 -5.27
N LYS A 702 8.83 33.85 -5.64
CA LYS A 702 9.65 34.17 -6.82
C LYS A 702 9.01 33.75 -8.18
N GLY A 703 7.79 33.22 -8.20
CA GLY A 703 7.02 32.95 -9.43
C GLY A 703 6.13 34.14 -9.84
N VAL A 704 6.68 35.34 -9.79
CA VAL A 704 6.03 36.59 -10.19
C VAL A 704 7.01 37.40 -11.01
N THR A 705 6.57 37.87 -12.15
CA THR A 705 7.32 38.80 -12.98
C THR A 705 6.48 40.03 -13.24
N ASN A 706 7.15 41.10 -13.62
CA ASN A 706 6.55 42.31 -14.14
C ASN A 706 7.50 42.90 -15.18
N ILE A 707 6.94 43.49 -16.23
CA ILE A 707 7.69 44.19 -17.26
C ILE A 707 7.36 45.68 -17.22
N THR A 708 6.06 46.04 -17.23
CA THR A 708 5.60 47.44 -17.23
C THR A 708 4.74 47.80 -16.02
N GLY A 709 4.92 47.04 -14.95
CA GLY A 709 4.24 47.20 -13.67
C GLY A 709 3.02 46.29 -13.47
N GLU A 710 2.68 45.42 -14.44
CA GLU A 710 1.75 44.32 -14.22
C GLU A 710 2.41 43.21 -13.40
N LYS A 711 1.75 42.73 -12.34
CA LYS A 711 2.25 41.56 -11.59
C LYS A 711 1.68 40.29 -12.19
N LEU A 712 2.43 39.60 -13.05
CA LEU A 712 2.02 38.32 -13.62
C LEU A 712 2.48 37.17 -12.72
N TYR A 713 1.57 36.28 -12.36
CA TYR A 713 1.86 35.16 -11.44
C TYR A 713 1.95 33.83 -12.20
N GLU A 714 2.87 32.96 -11.77
CA GLU A 714 3.08 31.63 -12.33
C GLU A 714 1.77 30.82 -12.39
N ALA A 715 0.96 30.86 -11.33
CA ALA A 715 -0.33 30.15 -11.31
C ALA A 715 -1.32 30.63 -12.39
N GLN A 716 -1.32 31.92 -12.72
CA GLN A 716 -2.17 32.48 -13.78
C GLN A 716 -1.67 32.02 -15.15
N VAL A 717 -0.36 32.01 -15.36
CA VAL A 717 0.28 31.49 -16.59
C VAL A 717 -0.07 30.02 -16.80
N LEU A 718 0.16 29.17 -15.79
CA LEU A 718 -0.16 27.74 -15.88
C LEU A 718 -1.66 27.50 -16.13
N GLN A 719 -2.54 28.29 -15.52
CA GLN A 719 -3.97 28.20 -15.76
C GLN A 719 -4.33 28.60 -17.20
N ALA A 720 -3.85 29.75 -17.67
CA ALA A 720 -4.12 30.27 -19.01
C ALA A 720 -3.61 29.32 -20.10
N VAL A 721 -2.38 28.81 -19.96
CA VAL A 721 -1.81 27.85 -20.91
C VAL A 721 -2.60 26.55 -20.90
N ARG A 722 -2.98 26.02 -19.73
CA ARG A 722 -3.78 24.79 -19.64
C ARG A 722 -5.14 24.93 -20.33
N GLU A 723 -5.84 26.04 -20.10
CA GLU A 723 -7.14 26.31 -20.72
C GLU A 723 -7.02 26.52 -22.24
N SER A 724 -5.94 27.18 -22.69
CA SER A 724 -5.66 27.43 -24.11
C SER A 724 -5.29 26.13 -24.84
N MET A 725 -4.46 25.28 -24.24
CA MET A 725 -4.11 23.96 -24.78
C MET A 725 -5.32 23.03 -24.85
N ALA A 726 -6.19 23.05 -23.84
CA ALA A 726 -7.41 22.25 -23.83
C ALA A 726 -8.38 22.65 -24.96
N ALA A 727 -8.46 23.95 -25.30
CA ALA A 727 -9.31 24.44 -26.38
C ALA A 727 -8.88 23.92 -27.77
N ILE A 728 -7.59 23.65 -27.97
CA ILE A 728 -7.05 23.03 -29.20
C ILE A 728 -6.92 21.50 -29.10
N GLY A 729 -7.48 20.89 -28.05
CA GLY A 729 -7.47 19.43 -27.87
C GLY A 729 -6.10 18.82 -27.56
N ARG A 730 -5.17 19.62 -27.03
CA ARG A 730 -3.78 19.20 -26.73
C ARG A 730 -3.47 19.37 -25.26
N THR A 731 -2.37 18.74 -24.81
CA THR A 731 -1.88 18.88 -23.43
C THR A 731 -0.43 19.35 -23.39
N ALA A 732 -0.12 20.32 -22.54
CA ALA A 732 1.25 20.75 -22.33
C ALA A 732 1.98 19.76 -21.40
N ARG A 733 3.15 19.30 -21.83
CA ARG A 733 4.08 18.45 -21.05
C ARG A 733 5.11 19.28 -20.30
N PHE A 734 5.51 20.41 -20.89
CA PHE A 734 6.40 21.39 -20.28
C PHE A 734 5.95 22.80 -20.67
N VAL A 735 6.04 23.74 -19.72
CA VAL A 735 5.64 25.14 -19.89
C VAL A 735 6.67 26.03 -19.20
N MET A 736 7.22 26.98 -19.95
CA MET A 736 8.05 28.06 -19.43
C MET A 736 7.60 29.39 -20.05
N MET A 737 7.38 30.40 -19.22
CA MET A 737 7.10 31.76 -19.66
C MET A 737 8.24 32.66 -19.19
N LEU A 738 8.90 33.33 -20.13
CA LEU A 738 9.98 34.26 -19.82
C LEU A 738 9.51 35.70 -20.03
N ALA A 739 9.65 36.52 -18.99
CA ALA A 739 9.44 37.96 -19.08
C ALA A 739 10.64 38.59 -19.81
N ASP A 740 10.39 39.09 -21.02
CA ASP A 740 11.39 39.78 -21.84
C ASP A 740 11.20 41.29 -21.68
N GLU A 741 11.95 41.86 -20.74
CA GLU A 741 11.86 43.27 -20.39
C GLU A 741 12.29 44.19 -21.56
N ASP A 742 13.23 43.73 -22.38
CA ASP A 742 13.74 44.49 -23.53
C ASP A 742 12.72 44.52 -24.67
N ALA A 743 12.11 43.37 -24.98
CA ALA A 743 11.05 43.25 -25.99
C ALA A 743 9.68 43.76 -25.49
N ARG A 744 9.56 44.07 -24.19
CA ARG A 744 8.30 44.38 -23.51
C ARG A 744 7.21 43.32 -23.72
N CYS A 745 7.61 42.06 -23.83
CA CYS A 745 6.71 40.95 -24.14
C CYS A 745 6.97 39.75 -23.23
N TYR A 746 5.99 38.86 -23.19
CA TYR A 746 6.14 37.56 -22.54
C TYR A 746 6.38 36.49 -23.60
N ARG A 747 7.46 35.72 -23.46
CA ARG A 747 7.78 34.60 -24.37
C ARG A 747 7.36 33.28 -23.76
N LEU A 748 6.38 32.63 -24.38
CA LEU A 748 5.79 31.37 -23.96
C LEU A 748 6.44 30.21 -24.72
N TYR A 749 7.11 29.32 -23.99
CA TYR A 749 7.68 28.09 -24.52
C TYR A 749 6.86 26.90 -24.04
N VAL A 750 6.34 26.10 -24.97
CA VAL A 750 5.49 24.93 -24.65
C VAL A 750 6.01 23.70 -25.37
N GLU A 751 6.23 22.63 -24.61
CA GLU A 751 6.36 21.27 -25.15
C GLU A 751 4.97 20.62 -25.08
N ALA A 752 4.39 20.28 -26.23
CA ALA A 752 3.10 19.59 -26.29
C ALA A 752 3.24 18.06 -26.26
N ASP A 753 2.13 17.37 -26.06
CA ASP A 753 2.00 15.96 -26.43
C ASP A 753 2.29 15.74 -27.94
N PRO A 754 2.74 14.55 -28.38
CA PRO A 754 2.97 14.29 -29.80
C PRO A 754 1.69 14.46 -30.63
N GLY A 755 1.77 15.14 -31.77
CA GLY A 755 0.62 15.40 -32.64
C GLY A 755 1.00 16.26 -33.84
N PRO A 756 0.02 16.64 -34.69
CA PRO A 756 0.25 17.49 -35.84
C PRO A 756 0.83 18.85 -35.44
N ALA A 757 1.49 19.51 -36.40
CA ALA A 757 2.03 20.85 -36.24
C ALA A 757 0.94 21.81 -35.76
N LEU A 758 1.29 22.63 -34.76
CA LEU A 758 0.37 23.57 -34.12
C LEU A 758 0.77 24.99 -34.48
N ASP A 759 -0.22 25.85 -34.66
CA ASP A 759 0.04 27.28 -34.86
C ASP A 759 0.43 27.92 -33.52
N ALA A 760 1.68 28.37 -33.43
CA ALA A 760 2.18 29.08 -32.27
C ALA A 760 1.46 30.43 -32.06
N ASN A 761 1.06 31.12 -33.13
CA ASN A 761 0.35 32.40 -33.01
C ASN A 761 -1.04 32.21 -32.41
N ALA A 762 -1.76 31.15 -32.80
CA ALA A 762 -3.04 30.81 -32.20
C ALA A 762 -2.91 30.52 -30.70
N LEU A 763 -1.86 29.79 -30.27
CA LEU A 763 -1.59 29.55 -28.85
C LEU A 763 -1.29 30.85 -28.11
N ALA A 764 -0.46 31.71 -28.70
CA ALA A 764 -0.12 33.01 -28.14
C ALA A 764 -1.37 33.86 -27.91
N GLN A 765 -2.22 34.01 -28.93
CA GLN A 765 -3.46 34.79 -28.85
C GLN A 765 -4.45 34.22 -27.82
N ALA A 766 -4.65 32.89 -27.81
CA ALA A 766 -5.53 32.25 -26.84
C ALA A 766 -5.02 32.43 -25.40
N THR A 767 -3.72 32.28 -25.19
CA THR A 767 -3.11 32.46 -23.87
C THR A 767 -3.14 33.91 -23.42
N ASP A 768 -2.88 34.86 -24.33
CA ASP A 768 -2.94 36.31 -24.09
C ASP A 768 -4.34 36.73 -23.63
N ALA A 769 -5.38 36.29 -24.35
CA ALA A 769 -6.78 36.54 -24.00
C ALA A 769 -7.16 35.95 -22.63
N ARG A 770 -6.70 34.73 -22.32
CA ARG A 770 -6.95 34.10 -21.01
C ARG A 770 -6.21 34.80 -19.88
N LEU A 771 -4.98 35.24 -20.10
CA LEU A 771 -4.23 36.00 -19.11
C LEU A 771 -4.85 37.37 -18.85
N ALA A 772 -5.32 38.07 -19.88
CA ALA A 772 -6.07 39.31 -19.73
C ALA A 772 -7.32 39.11 -18.85
N ALA A 773 -8.09 38.03 -19.07
CA ALA A 773 -9.24 37.72 -18.23
C ALA A 773 -8.90 37.35 -16.77
N LEU A 774 -7.70 36.81 -16.52
CA LEU A 774 -7.24 36.39 -15.18
C LEU A 774 -6.51 37.50 -14.41
N ASN A 775 -6.07 38.56 -15.08
CA ASN A 775 -5.23 39.60 -14.50
C ASN A 775 -5.57 40.97 -15.09
N LEU A 776 -6.30 41.78 -14.30
CA LEU A 776 -6.74 43.13 -14.68
C LEU A 776 -5.56 44.07 -14.98
N GLU A 777 -4.44 43.96 -14.25
CA GLU A 777 -3.25 44.77 -14.53
C GLU A 777 -2.66 44.38 -15.88
N TYR A 778 -2.52 43.08 -16.16
CA TYR A 778 -2.05 42.58 -17.45
C TYR A 778 -2.94 43.08 -18.60
N GLN A 779 -4.26 42.94 -18.46
CA GLN A 779 -5.22 43.45 -19.43
C GLN A 779 -5.03 44.96 -19.67
N ALA A 780 -4.96 45.76 -18.61
CA ALA A 780 -4.75 47.20 -18.72
C ALA A 780 -3.44 47.55 -19.42
N LYS A 781 -2.35 46.80 -19.19
CA LYS A 781 -1.08 47.02 -19.89
C LYS A 781 -1.13 46.63 -21.37
N ARG A 782 -1.83 45.54 -21.72
CA ARG A 782 -2.08 45.13 -23.11
C ARG A 782 -2.94 46.16 -23.86
N GLU A 783 -4.02 46.64 -23.25
CA GLU A 783 -4.91 47.68 -23.82
C GLU A 783 -4.18 49.01 -24.00
N SER A 784 -3.29 49.38 -23.08
CA SER A 784 -2.47 50.59 -23.19
C SER A 784 -1.25 50.47 -24.12
N GLU A 785 -1.07 49.30 -24.75
CA GLU A 785 0.09 48.95 -25.60
C GLU A 785 1.46 49.06 -24.91
N ARG A 786 1.47 49.16 -23.57
CA ARG A 786 2.71 49.16 -22.78
C ARG A 786 3.34 47.78 -22.74
N LEU A 787 2.53 46.74 -22.84
CA LEU A 787 2.93 45.36 -22.93
C LEU A 787 2.57 44.80 -24.31
N ALA A 788 3.56 44.30 -25.03
CA ALA A 788 3.40 43.69 -26.35
C ALA A 788 2.70 42.31 -26.26
N PRO A 789 2.12 41.81 -27.37
CA PRO A 789 1.51 40.48 -27.41
C PRO A 789 2.49 39.38 -26.99
N ILE A 790 1.95 38.29 -26.45
CA ILE A 790 2.75 37.09 -26.14
C ILE A 790 3.39 36.55 -27.43
N GLU A 791 4.64 36.13 -27.33
CA GLU A 791 5.29 35.31 -28.36
C GLU A 791 5.30 33.85 -27.89
N ALA A 792 4.52 32.98 -28.53
CA ALA A 792 4.59 31.55 -28.24
C ALA A 792 5.55 30.81 -29.17
N ARG A 793 6.22 29.79 -28.65
CA ARG A 793 7.16 28.92 -29.36
C ARG A 793 6.93 27.48 -28.94
N TRP A 794 6.90 26.59 -29.93
CA TRP A 794 6.84 25.15 -29.67
C TRP A 794 8.24 24.62 -29.43
N LEU A 795 8.39 23.82 -28.37
CA LEU A 795 9.64 23.16 -28.04
C LEU A 795 9.66 21.76 -28.65
N GLY A 796 10.85 21.33 -29.06
CA GLY A 796 11.12 19.96 -29.44
C GLY A 796 10.85 18.98 -28.30
N ALA A 797 10.59 17.73 -28.66
CA ALA A 797 10.33 16.67 -27.70
C ALA A 797 11.47 16.54 -26.67
N ASP A 798 11.11 16.29 -25.41
CA ASP A 798 12.03 16.08 -24.29
C ASP A 798 12.83 17.29 -23.80
N THR A 799 12.56 18.49 -24.31
CA THR A 799 13.21 19.72 -23.86
C THR A 799 13.06 19.95 -22.35
N GLY A 800 11.89 19.65 -21.78
CA GLY A 800 11.68 19.78 -20.33
C GLY A 800 12.59 18.87 -19.48
N GLU A 801 12.95 17.68 -19.98
CA GLU A 801 13.88 16.78 -19.29
C GLU A 801 15.33 17.25 -19.44
N VAL A 802 15.70 17.79 -20.62
CA VAL A 802 17.01 18.41 -20.84
C VAL A 802 17.22 19.58 -19.87
N TYR A 803 16.21 20.45 -19.73
CA TYR A 803 16.22 21.54 -18.76
C TYR A 803 16.37 21.04 -17.32
N LYS A 804 15.57 20.04 -16.92
CA LYS A 804 15.69 19.43 -15.58
C LYS A 804 17.10 18.88 -15.33
N GLN A 805 17.70 18.19 -16.30
CA GLN A 805 19.07 17.69 -16.16
C GLN A 805 20.11 18.81 -16.06
N HIS A 806 19.93 19.90 -16.80
CA HIS A 806 20.77 21.09 -16.66
C HIS A 806 20.71 21.64 -15.22
N CYS A 807 19.51 21.79 -14.64
CA CYS A 807 19.36 22.23 -13.25
C CYS A 807 19.97 21.25 -12.24
N VAL A 808 19.86 19.94 -12.49
CA VAL A 808 20.48 18.92 -11.63
C VAL A 808 22.01 19.01 -11.67
N ARG A 809 22.61 19.24 -12.85
CA ARG A 809 24.06 19.47 -12.99
C ARG A 809 24.53 20.74 -12.27
N GLN A 810 23.67 21.76 -12.15
CA GLN A 810 23.94 22.96 -11.37
C GLN A 810 23.64 22.82 -9.87
N GLY A 811 23.41 21.60 -9.37
CA GLY A 811 23.30 21.31 -7.95
C GLY A 811 21.88 21.25 -7.39
N GLN A 812 20.84 21.34 -8.23
CA GLN A 812 19.47 21.08 -7.78
C GLN A 812 19.24 19.58 -7.57
N ARG A 813 18.64 19.18 -6.45
CA ARG A 813 18.33 17.77 -6.20
C ARG A 813 17.21 17.30 -7.10
N GLU A 814 17.47 16.22 -7.83
CA GLU A 814 16.53 15.64 -8.77
C GLU A 814 15.18 15.24 -8.13
N GLY A 815 15.22 14.48 -7.01
CA GLY A 815 14.01 14.04 -6.31
C GLY A 815 13.18 15.18 -5.69
N GLN A 816 13.74 16.39 -5.66
CA GLN A 816 13.12 17.61 -5.14
C GLN A 816 13.04 18.70 -6.21
N PHE A 817 13.27 18.35 -7.48
CA PHE A 817 13.20 19.30 -8.58
C PHE A 817 11.79 19.90 -8.62
N LYS A 818 11.73 21.23 -8.55
CA LYS A 818 10.51 22.03 -8.67
C LYS A 818 10.74 22.99 -9.83
N MET A 819 9.95 22.83 -10.88
CA MET A 819 9.93 23.77 -12.00
C MET A 819 9.24 25.05 -11.55
N VAL A 820 9.86 26.19 -11.87
CA VAL A 820 9.26 27.51 -11.82
C VAL A 820 8.97 27.88 -13.27
N SER A 821 7.70 27.94 -13.65
CA SER A 821 7.25 28.14 -15.03
C SER A 821 7.18 29.61 -15.46
N LEU A 822 7.59 30.54 -14.60
CA LEU A 822 7.60 31.97 -14.88
C LEU A 822 8.86 32.59 -14.29
N ASP A 823 9.72 33.17 -15.13
CA ASP A 823 10.96 33.84 -14.71
C ASP A 823 11.31 35.01 -15.65
N TYR A 824 12.32 35.80 -15.29
CA TYR A 824 12.87 36.85 -16.13
C TYR A 824 13.87 36.31 -17.16
N ARG A 825 13.74 36.70 -18.44
CA ARG A 825 14.65 36.27 -19.52
C ARG A 825 16.12 36.51 -19.16
N ARG A 826 16.45 37.68 -18.61
CA ARG A 826 17.82 38.06 -18.20
C ARG A 826 18.42 37.20 -17.08
N LYS A 827 17.60 36.52 -16.27
CA LYS A 827 18.04 35.66 -15.15
C LYS A 827 18.02 34.18 -15.52
N PHE A 828 17.47 33.85 -16.69
CA PHE A 828 17.27 32.48 -17.13
C PHE A 828 18.53 31.98 -17.86
N LEU A 829 19.22 31.02 -17.26
CA LEU A 829 20.54 30.56 -17.73
C LEU A 829 20.49 29.45 -18.79
N PHE A 830 19.31 28.92 -19.11
CA PHE A 830 19.14 27.85 -20.09
C PHE A 830 18.59 28.41 -21.40
N ASP A 831 19.25 28.12 -22.52
CA ASP A 831 18.83 28.60 -23.83
C ASP A 831 17.67 27.76 -24.38
N LEU A 832 16.44 28.24 -24.20
CA LEU A 832 15.24 27.60 -24.77
C LEU A 832 15.10 27.83 -26.27
N ASP A 833 15.68 28.91 -26.81
CA ASP A 833 15.55 29.25 -28.23
C ASP A 833 16.26 28.22 -29.10
N ALA A 834 17.34 27.61 -28.61
CA ALA A 834 18.04 26.48 -29.24
C ALA A 834 17.21 25.18 -29.37
N HIS A 835 16.06 25.09 -28.68
CA HIS A 835 15.20 23.90 -28.65
C HIS A 835 13.83 24.12 -29.32
N VAL A 836 13.63 25.26 -29.99
CA VAL A 836 12.39 25.58 -30.71
C VAL A 836 12.32 24.78 -32.02
N VAL A 837 11.13 24.29 -32.37
CA VAL A 837 10.86 23.48 -33.58
C VAL A 837 9.87 24.12 -34.54
#